data_AF-A0A3S2UYC9-F1
#
_entry.id   AF-A0A3S2UYC9-F1
#
_cell.length_a   1.000
_cell.length_b   1.000
_cell.length_c   1.000
_cell.angle_alpha   90.00
_cell.angle_beta   90.00
_cell.angle_gamma   90.00
#
_symmetry.space_group_name_H-M   'P 1'
#
loop_
_entity.id
_entity.type
_entity.pdbx_description
1 polymer ?
#
loop_
_entity_poly.entity_id
_entity_poly.type
_entity_poly.pdbx_seq_one_letter_code
_entity_poly.pdbx_strand_id
1 'polypeptide(L)'
;MPMPRPARYDFVVGRRSDSNAYQVWRFDPDTPELLHPMPLSDKASFPASHTLVPIGRYLLEYGPAQLSEYSAVFPYRLFEFDPNSPDPLAGKPVQKGLWPRSKFWMYRPDFANPGGAKEGFDTANDLMLVPLGSFLLHLIPTMGRTTYHLWNFDPNPFPHHYSDPLPAPYTPTGSIEGLHANSQLIPLGNYALEWTPGKDGSDYYLWSFDPQGRPPLAMPAVQQGRWTHLTDQSRLIAVGEQVLDWNPGDRSWRLWDVDVRQADPLVGPVRHGVLPASVDTNTTLLAVQPPLPIDDARAQIPGTVDFMRSRIEHVVYLMLENRSFDHVLGWLYEQGETGIRFVGHDKPFDGLKPEMNNLNPRNGNQPVYVQKYMKGDFGQEENLDFLPNDPYHDKSDVMRQFFFDHRDGYAQRRKPDMGGFVWNNGVEEVMWSYTPQQLPVLNGLAAQFAVSDEWFSSMPGATDPNRAFAFTGSAMGTLNNFQNGAEYTYWNLTPRRASIWKTLWANGFTDFKLYHSVEWMNYIHTYHLFLEGQIPTVDANTSTYLADINRFKADALAGKLPAFSLLEPAWIAPVGTTSYHPGADLVPGERALADLYQVLRASPAWEKTLFVVTFDEHGGIYDHAPPPYTVNPWPQDTRDGFHYDLMGVRVPTLLISPWIDAQTVFRSGQETPFDSTSFLSTLLQWAGIPRSRWAMGDRVQQAPSFEAALRRSTPRDDAPETLVTPYDKTFPPEGGVKGPLPIHDLHRLMAPRALQHLLAERMAPAEAAAIAEDLLNECQDAQALSDAIQRLVKAGR
;
A
#
# COMPACT_ATOMS: atom_id res chain seq x y z
N MET A 1 -11.58 -31.38 -5.45
CA MET A 1 -12.36 -30.61 -6.45
C MET A 1 -11.66 -29.27 -6.64
N PRO A 2 -11.61 -28.70 -7.85
CA PRO A 2 -11.20 -27.31 -7.99
C PRO A 2 -12.14 -26.42 -7.14
N MET A 3 -11.58 -25.45 -6.44
CA MET A 3 -12.35 -24.49 -5.65
C MET A 3 -13.36 -23.77 -6.57
N PRO A 4 -14.61 -23.55 -6.13
CA PRO A 4 -15.55 -22.72 -6.89
C PRO A 4 -14.92 -21.34 -7.16
N ARG A 5 -15.01 -20.84 -8.39
CA ARG A 5 -14.64 -19.46 -8.69
C ARG A 5 -15.62 -18.53 -7.96
N PRO A 6 -15.16 -17.41 -7.37
CA PRO A 6 -16.07 -16.43 -6.78
C PRO A 6 -17.07 -15.94 -7.85
N ALA A 7 -18.34 -15.78 -7.46
CA ALA A 7 -19.31 -15.07 -8.29
C ALA A 7 -18.85 -13.61 -8.44
N ARG A 8 -18.25 -13.28 -9.58
CA ARG A 8 -17.84 -11.92 -9.94
C ARG A 8 -18.82 -11.39 -10.95
N TYR A 9 -19.78 -10.60 -10.50
CA TYR A 9 -20.56 -9.78 -11.41
C TYR A 9 -20.31 -8.31 -11.14
N ASP A 10 -20.06 -7.58 -12.21
CA ASP A 10 -20.03 -6.13 -12.23
C ASP A 10 -21.38 -5.60 -12.73
N PHE A 11 -21.51 -4.29 -12.88
CA PHE A 11 -22.70 -3.68 -13.42
C PHE A 11 -22.36 -2.80 -14.61
N VAL A 12 -23.24 -2.79 -15.60
CA VAL A 12 -23.16 -1.88 -16.73
C VAL A 12 -24.43 -1.02 -16.73
N VAL A 13 -24.24 0.29 -16.79
CA VAL A 13 -25.29 1.30 -16.89
C VAL A 13 -25.36 1.76 -18.34
N GLY A 14 -26.51 1.57 -18.98
CA GLY A 14 -26.81 2.11 -20.30
C GLY A 14 -27.65 3.37 -20.19
N ARG A 15 -27.11 4.51 -20.62
CA ARG A 15 -27.81 5.79 -20.61
C ARG A 15 -28.16 6.22 -22.02
N ARG A 16 -29.36 6.75 -22.21
CA ARG A 16 -29.78 7.33 -23.49
C ARG A 16 -29.30 8.77 -23.62
N SER A 17 -28.86 9.14 -24.81
CA SER A 17 -28.49 10.53 -25.14
C SER A 17 -29.70 11.41 -25.50
N ASP A 18 -30.84 10.79 -25.81
CA ASP A 18 -32.06 11.45 -26.28
C ASP A 18 -33.20 11.53 -25.25
N SER A 19 -32.99 10.96 -24.06
CA SER A 19 -34.00 10.91 -22.99
C SER A 19 -33.35 10.62 -21.64
N ASN A 20 -34.06 10.90 -20.55
CA ASN A 20 -33.57 10.62 -19.20
C ASN A 20 -33.68 9.14 -18.79
N ALA A 21 -34.03 8.25 -19.73
CA ALA A 21 -34.15 6.83 -19.45
C ALA A 21 -32.75 6.18 -19.37
N TYR A 22 -32.62 5.23 -18.47
CA TYR A 22 -31.43 4.39 -18.35
C TYR A 22 -31.83 2.95 -18.01
N GLN A 23 -30.92 2.02 -18.24
CA GLN A 23 -31.04 0.62 -17.87
C GLN A 23 -29.78 0.18 -17.14
N VAL A 24 -29.93 -0.72 -16.18
CA VAL A 24 -28.80 -1.37 -15.50
C VAL A 24 -28.80 -2.84 -15.87
N TRP A 25 -27.63 -3.40 -16.14
CA TRP A 25 -27.42 -4.82 -16.30
C TRP A 25 -26.40 -5.32 -15.30
N ARG A 26 -26.64 -6.51 -14.76
CA ARG A 26 -25.60 -7.32 -14.15
C ARG A 26 -24.73 -7.89 -15.27
N PHE A 27 -23.45 -7.57 -15.24
CA PHE A 27 -22.43 -8.07 -16.17
C PHE A 27 -21.84 -9.35 -15.62
N ASP A 28 -21.99 -10.46 -16.36
CA ASP A 28 -21.60 -11.79 -15.90
C ASP A 28 -20.81 -12.52 -17.01
N PRO A 29 -19.46 -12.43 -16.98
CA PRO A 29 -18.60 -12.97 -18.03
C PRO A 29 -18.56 -14.50 -18.05
N ASP A 30 -19.10 -15.18 -17.03
CA ASP A 30 -19.11 -16.64 -16.92
C ASP A 30 -20.42 -17.28 -17.41
N THR A 31 -21.44 -16.49 -17.75
CA THR A 31 -22.76 -17.01 -18.23
C THR A 31 -22.97 -16.80 -19.74
N PRO A 32 -23.81 -17.60 -20.42
CA PRO A 32 -24.06 -17.47 -21.86
C PRO A 32 -24.52 -16.06 -22.28
N GLU A 33 -25.38 -15.43 -21.48
CA GLU A 33 -25.81 -14.04 -21.67
C GLU A 33 -24.88 -13.11 -20.90
N LEU A 34 -24.24 -12.15 -21.57
CA LEU A 34 -23.28 -11.25 -20.93
C LEU A 34 -23.95 -10.23 -19.99
N LEU A 35 -25.11 -9.70 -20.41
CA LEU A 35 -25.83 -8.63 -19.72
C LEU A 35 -27.21 -9.11 -19.28
N HIS A 36 -27.41 -9.25 -17.97
CA HIS A 36 -28.68 -9.64 -17.36
C HIS A 36 -29.42 -8.38 -16.90
N PRO A 37 -30.60 -8.03 -17.45
CA PRO A 37 -31.28 -6.78 -17.12
C PRO A 37 -31.75 -6.77 -15.66
N MET A 38 -31.46 -5.67 -14.97
CA MET A 38 -31.95 -5.41 -13.61
C MET A 38 -33.31 -4.69 -13.67
N PRO A 39 -34.28 -5.05 -12.81
CA PRO A 39 -35.55 -4.34 -12.76
C PRO A 39 -35.35 -2.92 -12.22
N LEU A 40 -35.94 -1.94 -12.90
CA LEU A 40 -36.01 -0.54 -12.46
C LEU A 40 -37.47 -0.14 -12.23
N SER A 41 -37.71 0.84 -11.37
CA SER A 41 -39.03 1.44 -11.23
C SER A 41 -39.39 2.28 -12.45
N ASP A 42 -40.68 2.43 -12.73
CA ASP A 42 -41.19 3.32 -13.81
C ASP A 42 -40.80 4.80 -13.62
N LYS A 43 -40.31 5.16 -12.43
CA LYS A 43 -39.86 6.53 -12.09
C LYS A 43 -38.34 6.70 -12.22
N ALA A 44 -37.60 5.63 -12.46
CA ALA A 44 -36.15 5.68 -12.58
C ALA A 44 -35.76 6.58 -13.75
N SER A 45 -34.99 7.62 -13.46
CA SER A 45 -34.63 8.65 -14.42
C SER A 45 -33.28 9.25 -14.07
N PHE A 46 -32.44 9.46 -15.08
CA PHE A 46 -31.14 10.11 -14.96
C PHE A 46 -31.02 11.19 -16.04
N PRO A 47 -30.67 12.45 -15.71
CA PRO A 47 -30.60 13.52 -16.70
C PRO A 47 -29.61 13.20 -17.84
N ALA A 48 -30.09 13.22 -19.09
CA ALA A 48 -29.26 12.91 -20.26
C ALA A 48 -28.07 13.88 -20.46
N SER A 49 -28.21 15.12 -19.97
CA SER A 49 -27.18 16.16 -20.05
C SER A 49 -26.11 16.06 -18.96
N HIS A 50 -26.27 15.17 -17.97
CA HIS A 50 -25.33 15.05 -16.88
C HIS A 50 -24.25 14.01 -17.19
N THR A 51 -23.04 14.25 -16.72
CA THR A 51 -21.94 13.30 -16.77
C THR A 51 -21.89 12.48 -15.50
N LEU A 52 -21.55 11.20 -15.62
CA LEU A 52 -21.43 10.25 -14.53
C LEU A 52 -20.05 9.60 -14.57
N VAL A 53 -19.31 9.68 -13.47
CA VAL A 53 -17.93 9.20 -13.35
C VAL A 53 -17.82 8.24 -12.15
N PRO A 54 -17.50 6.95 -12.35
CA PRO A 54 -17.28 6.01 -11.27
C PRO A 54 -15.89 6.26 -10.66
N ILE A 55 -15.81 6.46 -9.35
CA ILE A 55 -14.54 6.64 -8.64
C ILE A 55 -14.58 5.98 -7.26
N GLY A 56 -13.63 5.08 -7.01
CA GLY A 56 -13.66 4.24 -5.81
C GLY A 56 -14.97 3.46 -5.74
N ARG A 57 -15.72 3.57 -4.63
CA ARG A 57 -17.09 3.00 -4.50
C ARG A 57 -18.22 3.92 -4.96
N TYR A 58 -17.90 5.15 -5.34
CA TYR A 58 -18.88 6.22 -5.55
C TYR A 58 -19.13 6.48 -7.03
N LEU A 59 -20.26 7.12 -7.28
CA LEU A 59 -20.60 7.75 -8.54
C LEU A 59 -20.58 9.26 -8.35
N LEU A 60 -19.69 9.93 -9.10
CA LEU A 60 -19.65 11.38 -9.19
C LEU A 60 -20.48 11.82 -10.40
N GLU A 61 -21.56 12.53 -10.14
CA GLU A 61 -22.39 13.16 -11.15
C GLU A 61 -22.13 14.67 -11.18
N TYR A 62 -22.03 15.24 -12.38
CA TYR A 62 -22.09 16.68 -12.59
C TYR A 62 -22.90 17.05 -13.83
N GLY A 63 -23.67 18.12 -13.70
CA GLY A 63 -24.46 18.68 -14.80
C GLY A 63 -23.65 19.63 -15.68
N PRO A 64 -24.25 20.09 -16.80
CA PRO A 64 -23.63 21.10 -17.64
C PRO A 64 -23.44 22.41 -16.88
N ALA A 65 -22.54 23.27 -17.38
CA ALA A 65 -22.35 24.60 -16.83
C ALA A 65 -23.66 25.40 -16.85
N GLN A 66 -24.03 25.97 -15.70
CA GLN A 66 -25.18 26.85 -15.54
C GLN A 66 -24.75 28.20 -14.94
N LEU A 67 -25.52 29.25 -15.18
CA LEU A 67 -25.24 30.57 -14.62
C LEU A 67 -25.79 30.67 -13.19
N SER A 68 -24.94 30.99 -12.23
CA SER A 68 -25.30 31.28 -10.83
C SER A 68 -24.52 32.48 -10.34
N GLU A 69 -25.18 33.49 -9.78
CA GLU A 69 -24.53 34.71 -9.25
C GLU A 69 -23.50 35.33 -10.21
N TYR A 70 -23.86 35.43 -11.50
CA TYR A 70 -23.01 35.96 -12.58
C TYR A 70 -21.76 35.14 -12.90
N SER A 71 -21.64 33.91 -12.38
CA SER A 71 -20.54 32.98 -12.67
C SER A 71 -21.05 31.66 -13.24
N ALA A 72 -20.29 31.06 -14.15
CA ALA A 72 -20.57 29.71 -14.62
C ALA A 72 -20.21 28.68 -13.53
N VAL A 73 -21.14 27.80 -13.19
CA VAL A 73 -20.98 26.76 -12.17
C VAL A 73 -21.44 25.40 -12.68
N PHE A 74 -20.81 24.33 -12.21
CA PHE A 74 -21.20 22.94 -12.45
C PHE A 74 -21.91 22.39 -11.21
N PRO A 75 -23.20 22.05 -11.28
CA PRO A 75 -23.85 21.34 -10.18
C PRO A 75 -23.30 19.92 -10.10
N TYR A 76 -22.93 19.47 -8.91
CA TYR A 76 -22.42 18.12 -8.70
C TYR A 76 -23.12 17.43 -7.53
N ARG A 77 -23.11 16.10 -7.57
CA ARG A 77 -23.37 15.24 -6.41
C ARG A 77 -22.50 14.00 -6.46
N LEU A 78 -22.08 13.56 -5.29
CA LEU A 78 -21.39 12.28 -5.06
C LEU A 78 -22.35 11.37 -4.32
N PHE A 79 -22.56 10.14 -4.80
CA PHE A 79 -23.45 9.17 -4.18
C PHE A 79 -22.93 7.75 -4.39
N GLU A 80 -23.50 6.78 -3.69
CA GLU A 80 -23.16 5.37 -3.87
C GLU A 80 -24.12 4.67 -4.82
N PHE A 81 -23.58 3.76 -5.62
CA PHE A 81 -24.38 2.87 -6.44
C PHE A 81 -24.95 1.74 -5.57
N ASP A 82 -26.28 1.64 -5.53
CA ASP A 82 -26.98 0.53 -4.88
C ASP A 82 -27.64 -0.38 -5.92
N PRO A 83 -27.06 -1.55 -6.22
CA PRO A 83 -27.62 -2.48 -7.21
C PRO A 83 -28.97 -3.09 -6.77
N ASN A 84 -29.34 -3.00 -5.50
CA ASN A 84 -30.60 -3.52 -4.98
C ASN A 84 -31.72 -2.46 -4.98
N SER A 85 -31.38 -1.20 -5.27
CA SER A 85 -32.35 -0.11 -5.39
C SER A 85 -33.17 -0.26 -6.68
N PRO A 86 -34.48 0.04 -6.66
CA PRO A 86 -35.27 0.15 -7.90
C PRO A 86 -34.93 1.40 -8.73
N ASP A 87 -34.08 2.29 -8.23
CA ASP A 87 -33.49 3.42 -8.96
C ASP A 87 -32.03 3.63 -8.49
N PRO A 88 -31.07 2.82 -8.99
CA PRO A 88 -29.67 2.85 -8.54
C PRO A 88 -28.95 4.19 -8.75
N LEU A 89 -29.44 5.05 -9.64
CA LEU A 89 -28.85 6.37 -9.91
C LEU A 89 -29.55 7.52 -9.15
N ALA A 90 -30.58 7.23 -8.36
CA ALA A 90 -31.23 8.19 -7.46
C ALA A 90 -30.72 8.10 -6.02
N GLY A 91 -29.52 7.56 -5.81
CA GLY A 91 -28.88 7.44 -4.50
C GLY A 91 -28.86 8.77 -3.72
N LYS A 92 -29.01 8.68 -2.40
CA LYS A 92 -28.88 9.84 -1.51
C LYS A 92 -27.47 10.42 -1.65
N PRO A 93 -27.32 11.71 -1.96
CA PRO A 93 -26.00 12.33 -2.05
C PRO A 93 -25.26 12.23 -0.72
N VAL A 94 -24.03 11.74 -0.76
CA VAL A 94 -23.03 11.85 0.31
C VAL A 94 -22.54 13.30 0.34
N GLN A 95 -22.26 13.87 -0.83
CA GLN A 95 -21.92 15.27 -1.01
C GLN A 95 -22.66 15.85 -2.22
N LYS A 96 -22.88 17.16 -2.23
CA LYS A 96 -23.41 17.90 -3.38
C LYS A 96 -23.07 19.38 -3.26
N GLY A 97 -22.99 20.07 -4.39
CA GLY A 97 -22.68 21.49 -4.40
C GLY A 97 -22.63 22.07 -5.80
N LEU A 98 -22.03 23.25 -5.89
CA LEU A 98 -21.78 23.98 -7.14
C LEU A 98 -20.27 24.23 -7.25
N TRP A 99 -19.63 23.73 -8.30
CA TRP A 99 -18.23 24.06 -8.58
C TRP A 99 -18.14 25.25 -9.51
N PRO A 100 -17.45 26.34 -9.14
CA PRO A 100 -17.23 27.44 -10.07
C PRO A 100 -16.31 27.00 -11.22
N ARG A 101 -16.54 27.48 -12.44
CA ARG A 101 -15.65 27.19 -13.59
C ARG A 101 -14.19 27.55 -13.29
N SER A 102 -13.96 28.63 -12.54
CA SER A 102 -12.62 29.07 -12.12
C SER A 102 -11.87 28.02 -11.27
N LYS A 103 -12.57 27.06 -10.65
CA LYS A 103 -11.93 25.94 -9.94
C LYS A 103 -11.07 25.10 -10.89
N PHE A 104 -11.59 24.78 -12.06
CA PHE A 104 -10.96 23.87 -13.02
C PHE A 104 -10.13 24.61 -14.09
N TRP A 105 -10.52 25.85 -14.43
CA TRP A 105 -9.80 26.68 -15.42
C TRP A 105 -8.83 27.72 -14.79
N MET A 106 -8.84 27.86 -13.46
CA MET A 106 -8.03 28.82 -12.70
C MET A 106 -8.13 30.25 -13.29
N TYR A 107 -6.99 30.94 -13.45
CA TYR A 107 -6.90 32.29 -14.02
C TYR A 107 -6.84 32.31 -15.56
N ARG A 108 -6.97 31.16 -16.24
CA ARG A 108 -6.82 31.03 -17.70
C ARG A 108 -8.10 30.46 -18.33
N PRO A 109 -9.17 31.26 -18.37
CA PRO A 109 -10.48 30.82 -18.84
C PRO A 109 -10.50 30.43 -20.32
N ASP A 110 -9.53 30.90 -21.12
CA ASP A 110 -9.46 30.68 -22.58
C ASP A 110 -8.57 29.50 -22.99
N PHE A 111 -8.14 28.66 -22.04
CA PHE A 111 -7.20 27.58 -22.33
C PHE A 111 -7.70 26.55 -23.34
N ALA A 112 -9.02 26.38 -23.46
CA ALA A 112 -9.61 25.44 -24.40
C ALA A 112 -9.95 26.09 -25.75
N ASN A 113 -9.66 27.37 -25.95
CA ASN A 113 -10.01 28.09 -27.17
C ASN A 113 -9.09 27.67 -28.34
N PRO A 114 -9.62 26.96 -29.36
CA PRO A 114 -8.82 26.53 -30.52
C PRO A 114 -8.35 27.71 -31.39
N GLY A 115 -8.97 28.89 -31.29
CA GLY A 115 -8.55 30.14 -31.96
C GLY A 115 -7.57 31.00 -31.15
N GLY A 116 -7.23 30.58 -29.92
CA GLY A 116 -6.38 31.34 -29.00
C GLY A 116 -7.04 32.59 -28.41
N ALA A 117 -6.36 33.29 -27.50
CA ALA A 117 -6.89 34.43 -26.74
C ALA A 117 -7.30 35.68 -27.59
N LYS A 118 -7.23 35.60 -28.92
CA LYS A 118 -7.55 36.69 -29.85
C LYS A 118 -8.95 36.57 -30.48
N GLU A 119 -9.57 35.39 -30.44
CA GLU A 119 -10.94 35.17 -30.88
C GLU A 119 -11.84 35.03 -29.65
N GLY A 120 -13.09 35.51 -29.74
CA GLY A 120 -14.00 35.68 -28.59
C GLY A 120 -14.22 34.42 -27.74
N PHE A 121 -14.75 34.66 -26.53
CA PHE A 121 -15.02 33.72 -25.43
C PHE A 121 -15.01 32.22 -25.77
N ASP A 122 -14.19 31.48 -25.03
CA ASP A 122 -14.11 30.03 -25.01
C ASP A 122 -15.49 29.36 -24.83
N THR A 123 -15.83 28.47 -25.76
CA THR A 123 -17.08 27.68 -25.79
C THR A 123 -16.98 26.40 -24.96
N ALA A 124 -15.84 26.09 -24.35
CA ALA A 124 -15.65 24.89 -23.52
C ALA A 124 -16.54 24.93 -22.26
N ASN A 125 -17.73 24.34 -22.40
CA ASN A 125 -18.66 24.03 -21.33
C ASN A 125 -18.42 22.61 -20.77
N ASP A 126 -17.50 21.85 -21.34
CA ASP A 126 -17.33 20.42 -21.06
C ASP A 126 -16.21 20.20 -20.05
N LEU A 127 -16.59 19.97 -18.79
CA LEU A 127 -15.69 19.50 -17.75
C LEU A 127 -15.36 18.02 -18.01
N MET A 128 -14.09 17.71 -18.30
CA MET A 128 -13.64 16.32 -18.53
C MET A 128 -12.85 15.81 -17.33
N LEU A 129 -13.41 14.84 -16.61
CA LEU A 129 -12.78 14.19 -15.46
C LEU A 129 -12.65 12.69 -15.72
N VAL A 130 -11.41 12.18 -15.70
CA VAL A 130 -11.10 10.76 -15.89
C VAL A 130 -10.66 10.16 -14.55
N PRO A 131 -11.34 9.13 -14.02
CA PRO A 131 -11.00 8.53 -12.73
C PRO A 131 -9.79 7.59 -12.90
N LEU A 132 -8.74 7.79 -12.10
CA LEU A 132 -7.54 6.96 -12.08
C LEU A 132 -7.23 6.59 -10.63
N GLY A 133 -7.65 5.38 -10.22
CA GLY A 133 -7.56 4.93 -8.83
C GLY A 133 -8.35 5.83 -7.87
N SER A 134 -7.64 6.47 -6.94
CA SER A 134 -8.17 7.41 -5.95
C SER A 134 -7.94 8.89 -6.34
N PHE A 135 -7.80 9.16 -7.64
CA PHE A 135 -7.59 10.48 -8.22
C PHE A 135 -8.52 10.75 -9.41
N LEU A 136 -8.71 12.03 -9.74
CA LEU A 136 -9.38 12.47 -10.97
C LEU A 136 -8.43 13.30 -11.83
N LEU A 137 -8.17 12.84 -13.04
CA LEU A 137 -7.42 13.58 -14.03
C LEU A 137 -8.38 14.52 -14.78
N HIS A 138 -8.24 15.81 -14.54
CA HIS A 138 -8.92 16.85 -15.31
C HIS A 138 -8.12 17.13 -16.57
N LEU A 139 -8.78 17.05 -17.72
CA LEU A 139 -8.17 17.28 -19.03
C LEU A 139 -8.84 18.46 -19.74
N ILE A 140 -8.01 19.33 -20.31
CA ILE A 140 -8.43 20.42 -21.20
C ILE A 140 -7.75 20.18 -22.54
N PRO A 141 -8.41 19.46 -23.48
CA PRO A 141 -7.83 19.15 -24.77
C PRO A 141 -7.79 20.39 -25.67
N THR A 142 -6.66 20.61 -26.34
CA THR A 142 -6.51 21.57 -27.44
C THR A 142 -5.68 20.95 -28.56
N MET A 143 -5.79 21.49 -29.79
CA MET A 143 -4.99 21.01 -30.92
C MET A 143 -3.49 21.04 -30.57
N GLY A 144 -2.85 19.88 -30.58
CA GLY A 144 -1.40 19.72 -30.34
C GLY A 144 -0.96 19.82 -28.87
N ARG A 145 -1.88 19.99 -27.92
CA ARG A 145 -1.58 20.03 -26.47
C ARG A 145 -2.82 19.66 -25.66
N THR A 146 -2.67 18.73 -24.71
CA THR A 146 -3.69 18.53 -23.69
C THR A 146 -3.19 19.06 -22.35
N THR A 147 -3.84 20.08 -21.80
CA THR A 147 -3.52 20.61 -20.46
C THR A 147 -4.18 19.73 -19.40
N TYR A 148 -3.52 19.54 -18.26
CA TYR A 148 -4.06 18.69 -17.20
C TYR A 148 -3.91 19.29 -15.80
N HIS A 149 -4.80 18.81 -14.90
CA HIS A 149 -4.63 18.85 -13.45
C HIS A 149 -4.97 17.48 -12.88
N LEU A 150 -4.15 16.96 -11.96
CA LEU A 150 -4.52 15.80 -11.16
C LEU A 150 -5.20 16.29 -9.88
N TRP A 151 -6.40 15.82 -9.60
CA TRP A 151 -7.17 16.15 -8.42
C TRP A 151 -7.17 15.00 -7.42
N ASN A 152 -6.94 15.34 -6.15
CA ASN A 152 -7.06 14.40 -5.05
C ASN A 152 -8.55 14.14 -4.76
N PHE A 153 -8.97 12.88 -4.62
CA PHE A 153 -10.38 12.53 -4.34
C PHE A 153 -10.62 12.25 -2.86
N ASP A 154 -11.40 13.08 -2.19
CA ASP A 154 -11.79 12.88 -0.78
C ASP A 154 -13.32 12.82 -0.65
N PRO A 155 -13.92 11.61 -0.60
CA PRO A 155 -15.37 11.46 -0.54
C PRO A 155 -16.02 11.96 0.76
N ASN A 156 -15.24 12.23 1.83
CA ASN A 156 -15.70 12.53 3.20
C ASN A 156 -17.11 11.98 3.49
N PRO A 157 -17.23 10.68 3.83
CA PRO A 157 -18.52 10.02 3.92
C PRO A 157 -19.34 10.44 5.16
N PHE A 158 -18.83 11.32 6.02
CA PHE A 158 -19.51 11.70 7.25
C PHE A 158 -20.57 12.78 7.02
N PRO A 159 -21.78 12.61 7.56
CA PRO A 159 -22.86 13.59 7.41
C PRO A 159 -22.53 14.90 8.16
N HIS A 160 -22.92 16.04 7.56
CA HIS A 160 -22.87 17.41 8.11
C HIS A 160 -21.57 18.22 7.97
N HIS A 161 -20.56 17.69 7.27
CA HIS A 161 -19.43 18.47 6.79
C HIS A 161 -19.46 18.47 5.25
N TYR A 162 -20.12 19.46 4.63
CA TYR A 162 -20.04 19.63 3.18
C TYR A 162 -18.62 20.04 2.81
N SER A 163 -17.74 19.06 2.64
CA SER A 163 -16.45 19.22 1.98
C SER A 163 -16.63 18.97 0.49
N ASP A 164 -15.84 19.68 -0.30
CA ASP A 164 -15.72 19.44 -1.73
C ASP A 164 -15.01 18.09 -1.97
N PRO A 165 -15.51 17.16 -2.82
CA PRO A 165 -14.83 15.88 -3.01
C PRO A 165 -13.54 16.00 -3.81
N LEU A 166 -13.30 17.19 -4.38
CA LEU A 166 -12.10 17.58 -5.10
C LEU A 166 -11.57 18.89 -4.50
N PRO A 167 -11.03 18.88 -3.26
CA PRO A 167 -10.77 20.11 -2.50
C PRO A 167 -9.75 21.04 -3.17
N ALA A 168 -8.69 20.48 -3.76
CA ALA A 168 -7.67 21.22 -4.47
C ALA A 168 -6.98 20.33 -5.53
N PRO A 169 -6.42 20.91 -6.61
CA PRO A 169 -5.58 20.15 -7.51
C PRO A 169 -4.32 19.71 -6.77
N TYR A 170 -4.00 18.43 -6.87
CA TYR A 170 -2.84 17.83 -6.24
C TYR A 170 -1.55 18.22 -7.00
N THR A 171 -1.64 18.37 -8.32
CA THR A 171 -0.54 18.87 -9.17
C THR A 171 -0.77 20.31 -9.63
N PRO A 172 0.30 21.08 -9.93
CA PRO A 172 0.14 22.31 -10.70
C PRO A 172 -0.37 22.03 -12.13
N THR A 173 -0.78 23.08 -12.85
CA THR A 173 -1.14 22.98 -14.27
C THR A 173 0.03 22.49 -15.12
N GLY A 174 -0.17 21.41 -15.87
CA GLY A 174 0.82 20.86 -16.80
C GLY A 174 0.25 20.60 -18.19
N SER A 175 1.04 19.99 -19.07
CA SER A 175 0.57 19.46 -20.35
C SER A 175 1.05 18.03 -20.56
N ILE A 176 0.20 17.21 -21.18
CA ILE A 176 0.54 15.87 -21.66
C ILE A 176 0.80 16.00 -23.15
N GLU A 177 2.04 15.77 -23.56
CA GLU A 177 2.42 15.63 -24.96
C GLU A 177 1.89 14.29 -25.51
N GLY A 178 1.47 14.28 -26.77
CA GLY A 178 1.00 13.06 -27.43
C GLY A 178 -0.49 12.72 -27.24
N LEU A 179 -1.13 13.19 -26.16
CA LEU A 179 -2.57 12.96 -25.94
C LEU A 179 -3.41 13.75 -26.96
N HIS A 180 -4.04 13.05 -27.91
CA HIS A 180 -4.76 13.70 -29.01
C HIS A 180 -6.15 14.19 -28.59
N ALA A 181 -6.57 15.34 -29.11
CA ALA A 181 -7.85 15.98 -28.74
C ALA A 181 -9.09 15.15 -29.12
N ASN A 182 -8.95 14.19 -30.04
CA ASN A 182 -10.01 13.27 -30.46
C ASN A 182 -9.87 11.85 -29.85
N SER A 183 -8.87 11.62 -28.99
CA SER A 183 -8.69 10.36 -28.29
C SER A 183 -9.70 10.19 -27.15
N GLN A 184 -9.97 8.94 -26.80
CA GLN A 184 -10.64 8.57 -25.55
C GLN A 184 -9.63 7.94 -24.60
N LEU A 185 -9.74 8.26 -23.31
CA LEU A 185 -8.90 7.70 -22.26
C LEU A 185 -9.74 6.76 -21.37
N ILE A 186 -9.34 5.50 -21.30
CA ILE A 186 -10.03 4.43 -20.57
C ILE A 186 -9.18 4.02 -19.37
N PRO A 187 -9.68 4.21 -18.13
CA PRO A 187 -8.99 3.74 -16.93
C PRO A 187 -8.89 2.22 -16.88
N LEU A 188 -7.69 1.70 -16.60
CA LEU A 188 -7.39 0.27 -16.46
C LEU A 188 -6.48 0.04 -15.24
N GLY A 189 -7.00 0.25 -14.04
CA GLY A 189 -6.26 0.07 -12.79
C GLY A 189 -5.04 1.01 -12.69
N ASN A 190 -3.83 0.44 -12.78
CA ASN A 190 -2.56 1.19 -12.80
C ASN A 190 -2.29 1.93 -14.12
N TYR A 191 -3.14 1.74 -15.13
CA TYR A 191 -2.91 2.21 -16.49
C TYR A 191 -4.06 3.08 -17.00
N ALA A 192 -3.78 3.84 -18.05
CA ALA A 192 -4.79 4.53 -18.84
C ALA A 192 -4.58 4.16 -20.31
N LEU A 193 -5.58 3.55 -20.93
CA LEU A 193 -5.58 3.21 -22.34
C LEU A 193 -6.16 4.38 -23.14
N GLU A 194 -5.30 5.05 -23.90
CA GLU A 194 -5.71 6.02 -24.89
C GLU A 194 -5.96 5.30 -26.22
N TRP A 195 -7.05 5.65 -26.91
CA TRP A 195 -7.25 5.21 -28.28
C TRP A 195 -7.91 6.29 -29.14
N THR A 196 -7.53 6.30 -30.42
CA THR A 196 -8.02 7.22 -31.44
C THR A 196 -8.77 6.43 -32.51
N PRO A 197 -10.11 6.47 -32.52
CA PRO A 197 -10.90 5.71 -33.48
C PRO A 197 -10.63 6.15 -34.92
N GLY A 198 -10.41 5.18 -35.82
CA GLY A 198 -10.22 5.45 -37.25
C GLY A 198 -10.99 4.48 -38.15
N LYS A 199 -11.26 4.89 -39.39
CA LYS A 199 -12.06 4.10 -40.36
C LYS A 199 -11.42 2.73 -40.66
N ASP A 200 -10.12 2.74 -40.96
CA ASP A 200 -9.34 1.55 -41.34
C ASP A 200 -8.44 1.06 -40.19
N GLY A 201 -8.95 1.17 -38.96
CA GLY A 201 -8.22 0.85 -37.73
C GLY A 201 -7.97 2.05 -36.85
N SER A 202 -7.63 1.77 -35.60
CA SER A 202 -7.51 2.76 -34.52
C SER A 202 -6.13 2.71 -33.90
N ASP A 203 -5.55 3.87 -33.63
CA ASP A 203 -4.27 3.97 -32.94
C ASP A 203 -4.51 3.90 -31.43
N TYR A 204 -3.56 3.33 -30.69
CA TYR A 204 -3.65 3.22 -29.23
C TYR A 204 -2.32 3.51 -28.54
N TYR A 205 -2.41 4.01 -27.31
CA TYR A 205 -1.31 4.20 -26.39
C TYR A 205 -1.72 3.68 -25.02
N LEU A 206 -0.86 2.87 -24.40
CA LEU A 206 -1.04 2.41 -23.03
C LEU A 206 -0.10 3.19 -22.11
N TRP A 207 -0.67 4.05 -21.29
CA TRP A 207 0.07 4.89 -20.35
C TRP A 207 0.08 4.25 -18.96
N SER A 208 1.25 4.22 -18.31
CA SER A 208 1.32 3.96 -16.87
C SER A 208 0.84 5.21 -16.13
N PHE A 209 -0.08 5.07 -15.18
CA PHE A 209 -0.59 6.18 -14.38
C PHE A 209 0.19 6.29 -13.05
N ASP A 210 1.08 7.26 -12.95
CA ASP A 210 1.82 7.55 -11.74
C ASP A 210 1.43 8.92 -11.18
N PRO A 211 0.68 8.99 -10.06
CA PRO A 211 0.28 10.28 -9.49
C PRO A 211 1.46 11.13 -8.99
N GLN A 212 2.66 10.55 -8.83
CA GLN A 212 3.90 11.31 -8.54
C GLN A 212 4.49 11.98 -9.79
N GLY A 213 4.16 11.44 -10.96
CA GLY A 213 4.69 11.87 -12.24
C GLY A 213 4.22 13.27 -12.63
N ARG A 214 5.07 13.97 -13.38
CA ARG A 214 4.74 15.25 -14.03
C ARG A 214 5.17 15.17 -15.50
N PRO A 215 4.29 14.72 -16.43
CA PRO A 215 2.87 14.41 -16.24
C PRO A 215 2.59 13.09 -15.51
N PRO A 216 1.36 12.91 -14.97
CA PRO A 216 0.97 11.70 -14.24
C PRO A 216 0.71 10.49 -15.16
N LEU A 217 0.58 10.70 -16.46
CA LEU A 217 0.70 9.65 -17.45
C LEU A 217 2.19 9.55 -17.83
N ALA A 218 2.86 8.50 -17.38
CA ALA A 218 4.30 8.36 -17.52
C ALA A 218 4.73 8.33 -19.00
N MET A 219 5.84 9.00 -19.30
CA MET A 219 6.40 9.07 -20.65
C MET A 219 7.76 8.35 -20.72
N PRO A 220 8.05 7.62 -21.81
CA PRO A 220 7.13 7.32 -22.92
C PRO A 220 5.97 6.39 -22.50
N ALA A 221 4.94 6.28 -23.34
CA ALA A 221 3.89 5.27 -23.16
C ALA A 221 4.52 3.88 -23.04
N VAL A 222 3.94 3.02 -22.18
CA VAL A 222 4.42 1.65 -21.95
C VAL A 222 4.28 0.82 -23.22
N GLN A 223 3.19 1.02 -23.95
CA GLN A 223 2.95 0.43 -25.27
C GLN A 223 2.28 1.44 -26.18
N GLN A 224 2.45 1.26 -27.49
CA GLN A 224 1.73 1.99 -28.53
C GLN A 224 1.59 1.13 -29.77
N GLY A 225 0.51 1.29 -30.52
CA GLY A 225 0.30 0.53 -31.73
C GLY A 225 -0.96 0.94 -32.49
N ARG A 226 -1.34 0.11 -33.45
CA ARG A 226 -2.54 0.29 -34.26
C ARG A 226 -3.34 -1.01 -34.32
N TRP A 227 -4.57 -0.97 -33.83
CA TRP A 227 -5.53 -2.06 -33.98
C TRP A 227 -6.19 -1.99 -35.34
N THR A 228 -6.16 -3.09 -36.07
CA THR A 228 -6.91 -3.27 -37.33
C THR A 228 -8.34 -3.77 -37.09
N HIS A 229 -8.60 -4.30 -35.89
CA HIS A 229 -9.86 -4.93 -35.53
C HIS A 229 -10.84 -4.00 -34.80
N LEU A 230 -10.41 -2.78 -34.43
CA LEU A 230 -11.23 -1.73 -33.81
C LEU A 230 -11.26 -0.51 -34.72
N THR A 231 -12.45 0.05 -34.97
CA THR A 231 -12.66 1.17 -35.91
C THR A 231 -13.49 2.29 -35.29
N ASP A 232 -13.81 3.32 -36.06
CA ASP A 232 -14.73 4.40 -35.65
C ASP A 232 -16.17 3.93 -35.33
N GLN A 233 -16.51 2.69 -35.69
CA GLN A 233 -17.75 2.03 -35.30
C GLN A 233 -17.70 1.39 -33.91
N SER A 234 -16.50 1.16 -33.37
CA SER A 234 -16.31 0.56 -32.04
C SER A 234 -16.57 1.58 -30.92
N ARG A 235 -17.00 1.06 -29.78
CA ARG A 235 -17.08 1.76 -28.49
C ARG A 235 -16.47 0.85 -27.43
N LEU A 236 -15.68 1.42 -26.53
CA LEU A 236 -14.95 0.68 -25.52
C LEU A 236 -15.36 1.13 -24.12
N ILE A 237 -15.54 0.17 -23.20
CA ILE A 237 -15.58 0.42 -21.76
C ILE A 237 -14.71 -0.61 -21.04
N ALA A 238 -14.05 -0.20 -19.97
CA ALA A 238 -13.44 -1.14 -19.02
C ALA A 238 -14.51 -1.65 -18.07
N VAL A 239 -14.60 -2.98 -17.91
CA VAL A 239 -15.47 -3.64 -16.93
C VAL A 239 -14.59 -4.57 -16.10
N GLY A 240 -14.21 -4.11 -14.91
CA GLY A 240 -13.23 -4.81 -14.07
C GLY A 240 -11.86 -4.91 -14.71
N GLU A 241 -11.39 -6.13 -14.89
CA GLU A 241 -10.07 -6.43 -15.47
C GLU A 241 -10.16 -6.72 -16.98
N GLN A 242 -11.32 -6.47 -17.60
CA GLN A 242 -11.60 -6.73 -19.00
C GLN A 242 -12.07 -5.47 -19.74
N VAL A 243 -11.99 -5.50 -21.07
CA VAL A 243 -12.52 -4.44 -21.94
C VAL A 243 -13.66 -5.00 -22.79
N LEU A 244 -14.82 -4.34 -22.73
CA LEU A 244 -15.94 -4.60 -23.62
C LEU A 244 -15.86 -3.65 -24.82
N ASP A 245 -15.65 -4.22 -26.00
CA ASP A 245 -15.82 -3.54 -27.29
C ASP A 245 -17.20 -3.86 -27.86
N TRP A 246 -17.89 -2.85 -28.37
CA TRP A 246 -19.20 -3.03 -28.99
C TRP A 246 -19.48 -2.03 -30.11
N ASN A 247 -20.33 -2.42 -31.05
CA ASN A 247 -20.76 -1.60 -32.18
C ASN A 247 -22.22 -1.15 -31.99
N PRO A 248 -22.50 0.16 -31.87
CA PRO A 248 -23.87 0.65 -31.69
C PRO A 248 -24.81 0.42 -32.87
N GLY A 249 -24.28 0.24 -34.08
CA GLY A 249 -25.06 0.07 -35.31
C GLY A 249 -25.66 -1.33 -35.46
N ASP A 250 -24.89 -2.38 -35.15
CA ASP A 250 -25.33 -3.77 -35.27
C ASP A 250 -25.43 -4.53 -33.94
N ARG A 251 -25.01 -3.90 -32.84
CA ARG A 251 -24.99 -4.42 -31.47
C ARG A 251 -24.02 -5.58 -31.25
N SER A 252 -23.13 -5.87 -32.19
CA SER A 252 -22.06 -6.84 -31.97
C SER A 252 -21.16 -6.39 -30.81
N TRP A 253 -20.69 -7.35 -30.02
CA TRP A 253 -19.74 -7.09 -28.95
C TRP A 253 -18.65 -8.16 -28.89
N ARG A 254 -17.49 -7.76 -28.37
CA ARG A 254 -16.32 -8.58 -28.08
C ARG A 254 -15.81 -8.23 -26.68
N LEU A 255 -15.47 -9.26 -25.92
CA LEU A 255 -14.86 -9.12 -24.60
C LEU A 255 -13.40 -9.52 -24.69
N TRP A 256 -12.53 -8.67 -24.16
CA TRP A 256 -11.08 -8.80 -24.22
C TRP A 256 -10.52 -8.88 -22.80
N ASP A 257 -9.59 -9.80 -22.58
CA ASP A 257 -8.75 -9.76 -21.40
C ASP A 257 -7.68 -8.67 -21.59
N VAL A 258 -7.25 -8.05 -20.49
CA VAL A 258 -6.17 -7.05 -20.52
C VAL A 258 -4.89 -7.68 -19.98
N ASP A 259 -3.84 -7.76 -20.80
CA ASP A 259 -2.49 -8.13 -20.35
C ASP A 259 -1.45 -7.16 -20.91
N VAL A 260 -1.02 -6.24 -20.05
CA VAL A 260 -0.04 -5.18 -20.35
C VAL A 260 1.38 -5.68 -20.60
N ARG A 261 1.62 -7.01 -20.55
CA ARG A 261 2.91 -7.62 -20.88
C ARG A 261 2.93 -8.19 -22.30
N GLN A 262 1.77 -8.32 -22.93
CA GLN A 262 1.65 -8.76 -24.32
C GLN A 262 1.90 -7.58 -25.27
N ALA A 263 2.29 -7.87 -26.52
CA ALA A 263 2.51 -6.84 -27.54
C ALA A 263 1.21 -6.13 -27.96
N ASP A 264 0.07 -6.79 -27.83
CA ASP A 264 -1.26 -6.19 -27.90
C ASP A 264 -1.87 -6.30 -26.49
N PRO A 265 -2.21 -5.17 -25.83
CA PRO A 265 -2.74 -5.23 -24.48
C PRO A 265 -4.16 -5.79 -24.40
N LEU A 266 -4.89 -5.86 -25.52
CA LEU A 266 -6.21 -6.50 -25.62
C LEU A 266 -6.05 -7.94 -26.13
N VAL A 267 -6.03 -8.89 -25.19
CA VAL A 267 -5.85 -10.31 -25.49
C VAL A 267 -7.21 -10.96 -25.73
N GLY A 268 -7.41 -11.51 -26.93
CA GLY A 268 -8.64 -12.21 -27.28
C GLY A 268 -9.10 -11.97 -28.72
N PRO A 269 -10.43 -11.87 -28.97
CA PRO A 269 -11.50 -11.76 -27.98
C PRO A 269 -11.77 -13.11 -27.28
N VAL A 270 -11.98 -13.09 -25.96
CA VAL A 270 -12.28 -14.30 -25.18
C VAL A 270 -13.74 -14.73 -25.32
N ARG A 271 -14.63 -13.77 -25.60
CA ARG A 271 -16.05 -13.98 -25.90
C ARG A 271 -16.55 -12.92 -26.88
N HIS A 272 -17.65 -13.23 -27.57
CA HIS A 272 -18.34 -12.29 -28.44
C HIS A 272 -19.84 -12.62 -28.51
N GLY A 273 -20.64 -11.67 -28.98
CA GLY A 273 -22.09 -11.86 -29.12
C GLY A 273 -22.82 -10.63 -29.64
N VAL A 274 -24.11 -10.54 -29.33
CA VAL A 274 -24.98 -9.40 -29.67
C VAL A 274 -25.60 -8.84 -28.38
N LEU A 275 -25.53 -7.53 -28.18
CA LEU A 275 -26.09 -6.84 -27.02
C LEU A 275 -27.63 -6.79 -27.08
N PRO A 276 -28.32 -6.63 -25.94
CA PRO A 276 -29.78 -6.47 -25.89
C PRO A 276 -30.28 -5.37 -26.85
N ALA A 277 -31.49 -5.52 -27.38
CA ALA A 277 -32.07 -4.57 -28.34
C ALA A 277 -32.26 -3.15 -27.77
N SER A 278 -32.30 -3.02 -26.45
CA SER A 278 -32.32 -1.74 -25.74
C SER A 278 -31.01 -0.97 -25.81
N VAL A 279 -29.91 -1.60 -26.22
CA VAL A 279 -28.63 -0.93 -26.50
C VAL A 279 -28.58 -0.61 -27.99
N ASP A 280 -28.63 0.67 -28.31
CA ASP A 280 -28.71 1.21 -29.68
C ASP A 280 -27.72 2.37 -29.90
N THR A 281 -27.82 3.03 -31.06
CA THR A 281 -26.97 4.18 -31.43
C THR A 281 -27.10 5.39 -30.51
N ASN A 282 -28.17 5.48 -29.71
CA ASN A 282 -28.39 6.56 -28.75
C ASN A 282 -27.97 6.15 -27.34
N THR A 283 -27.39 4.96 -27.18
CA THR A 283 -26.98 4.43 -25.87
C THR A 283 -25.49 4.67 -25.63
N THR A 284 -25.14 5.08 -24.42
CA THR A 284 -23.77 5.06 -23.89
C THR A 284 -23.69 4.07 -22.74
N LEU A 285 -22.61 3.30 -22.67
CA LEU A 285 -22.39 2.34 -21.60
C LEU A 285 -21.35 2.90 -20.62
N LEU A 286 -21.51 2.57 -19.35
CA LEU A 286 -20.57 2.86 -18.28
C LEU A 286 -20.53 1.66 -17.33
N ALA A 287 -19.34 1.21 -16.94
CA ALA A 287 -19.19 0.16 -15.94
C ALA A 287 -19.22 0.73 -14.52
N VAL A 288 -19.80 -0.02 -13.59
CA VAL A 288 -19.80 0.27 -12.16
C VAL A 288 -19.45 -1.01 -11.41
N GLN A 289 -18.46 -0.91 -10.52
CA GLN A 289 -17.98 -2.05 -9.74
C GLN A 289 -18.24 -1.81 -8.25
N PRO A 290 -19.26 -2.43 -7.66
CA PRO A 290 -19.47 -2.37 -6.22
C PRO A 290 -18.39 -3.15 -5.47
N PRO A 291 -18.30 -3.02 -4.13
CA PRO A 291 -17.51 -3.92 -3.30
C PRO A 291 -17.88 -5.39 -3.57
N LEU A 292 -16.89 -6.28 -3.51
CA LEU A 292 -17.08 -7.70 -3.70
C LEU A 292 -17.92 -8.26 -2.55
N PRO A 293 -19.05 -8.95 -2.81
CA PRO A 293 -19.77 -9.64 -1.77
C PRO A 293 -18.92 -10.78 -1.19
N ILE A 294 -19.28 -11.27 0.00
CA ILE A 294 -18.74 -12.54 0.51
C ILE A 294 -19.51 -13.68 -0.17
N ASP A 295 -18.81 -14.63 -0.77
CA ASP A 295 -19.41 -15.86 -1.28
C ASP A 295 -19.68 -16.83 -0.12
N ASP A 296 -20.96 -17.06 0.21
CA ASP A 296 -21.38 -17.89 1.35
C ASP A 296 -20.82 -19.31 1.31
N ALA A 297 -20.68 -19.90 0.13
CA ALA A 297 -20.16 -21.26 -0.01
C ALA A 297 -18.64 -21.28 0.25
N ARG A 298 -17.91 -20.30 -0.28
CA ARG A 298 -16.46 -20.16 -0.04
C ARG A 298 -16.17 -19.71 1.39
N ALA A 299 -17.05 -18.95 2.02
CA ALA A 299 -16.95 -18.54 3.42
C ALA A 299 -16.93 -19.72 4.41
N GLN A 300 -17.36 -20.92 3.99
CA GLN A 300 -17.26 -22.15 4.78
C GLN A 300 -15.98 -22.95 4.53
N ILE A 301 -15.11 -22.50 3.62
CA ILE A 301 -13.89 -23.22 3.23
C ILE A 301 -12.66 -22.51 3.81
N PRO A 302 -12.01 -23.07 4.85
CA PRO A 302 -10.80 -22.50 5.43
C PRO A 302 -9.71 -22.25 4.39
N GLY A 303 -8.97 -21.16 4.58
CA GLY A 303 -7.91 -20.73 3.67
C GLY A 303 -8.39 -20.00 2.41
N THR A 304 -9.68 -19.65 2.30
CA THR A 304 -10.17 -18.73 1.25
C THR A 304 -10.29 -17.31 1.75
N VAL A 305 -10.29 -16.34 0.83
CA VAL A 305 -10.52 -14.93 1.16
C VAL A 305 -11.92 -14.74 1.76
N ASP A 306 -12.94 -15.39 1.21
CA ASP A 306 -14.31 -15.31 1.72
C ASP A 306 -14.40 -15.88 3.15
N PHE A 307 -13.67 -16.96 3.45
CA PHE A 307 -13.54 -17.47 4.81
C PHE A 307 -12.90 -16.43 5.73
N MET A 308 -11.75 -15.87 5.35
CA MET A 308 -11.10 -14.82 6.13
C MET A 308 -12.05 -13.65 6.39
N ARG A 309 -12.75 -13.15 5.37
CA ARG A 309 -13.71 -12.04 5.47
C ARG A 309 -14.90 -12.35 6.36
N SER A 310 -15.30 -13.62 6.45
CA SER A 310 -16.41 -14.05 7.31
C SER A 310 -16.01 -14.29 8.77
N ARG A 311 -14.72 -14.47 9.07
CA ARG A 311 -14.21 -14.80 10.41
C ARG A 311 -13.45 -13.65 11.07
N ILE A 312 -12.76 -12.84 10.29
CA ILE A 312 -11.87 -11.78 10.77
C ILE A 312 -12.54 -10.43 10.59
N GLU A 313 -12.87 -9.77 11.70
CA GLU A 313 -13.39 -8.39 11.76
C GLU A 313 -12.26 -7.38 12.00
N HIS A 314 -11.14 -7.80 12.60
CA HIS A 314 -10.01 -6.93 12.92
C HIS A 314 -8.69 -7.46 12.33
N VAL A 315 -8.03 -6.66 11.50
CA VAL A 315 -6.64 -6.87 11.10
C VAL A 315 -5.77 -5.91 11.90
N VAL A 316 -4.89 -6.46 12.74
CA VAL A 316 -3.91 -5.70 13.52
C VAL A 316 -2.53 -5.95 12.92
N TYR A 317 -1.82 -4.89 12.52
CA TYR A 317 -0.53 -4.99 11.85
C TYR A 317 0.55 -4.26 12.65
N LEU A 318 1.52 -5.00 13.17
CA LEU A 318 2.69 -4.45 13.87
C LEU A 318 3.91 -4.54 12.95
N MET A 319 4.51 -3.37 12.68
CA MET A 319 5.72 -3.24 11.86
C MET A 319 6.91 -2.85 12.75
N LEU A 320 7.80 -3.81 13.00
CA LEU A 320 9.05 -3.67 13.75
C LEU A 320 10.22 -3.26 12.84
N GLU A 321 11.37 -3.05 13.45
CA GLU A 321 12.67 -2.60 12.93
C GLU A 321 13.78 -3.56 13.42
N ASN A 322 15.00 -3.38 12.95
CA ASN A 322 15.42 -4.14 11.79
C ASN A 322 16.04 -5.48 12.19
N ARG A 323 15.54 -6.59 11.64
CA ARG A 323 16.05 -7.95 11.93
C ARG A 323 15.88 -8.85 10.71
N SER A 324 16.96 -9.50 10.28
CA SER A 324 16.86 -10.61 9.31
C SER A 324 16.11 -11.79 9.92
N PHE A 325 15.51 -12.62 9.07
CA PHE A 325 14.84 -13.84 9.51
C PHE A 325 15.78 -14.76 10.29
N ASP A 326 16.95 -15.08 9.72
CA ASP A 326 17.92 -15.97 10.37
C ASP A 326 18.44 -15.44 11.71
N HIS A 327 18.54 -14.12 11.86
CA HIS A 327 19.06 -13.51 13.09
C HIS A 327 18.18 -13.80 14.32
N VAL A 328 16.85 -13.87 14.16
CA VAL A 328 15.92 -14.00 15.29
C VAL A 328 15.03 -15.24 15.27
N LEU A 329 14.87 -15.89 14.10
CA LEU A 329 14.06 -17.09 13.90
C LEU A 329 14.81 -18.21 13.17
N GLY A 330 16.08 -18.01 12.79
CA GLY A 330 16.87 -19.03 12.07
C GLY A 330 17.00 -20.35 12.83
N TRP A 331 16.94 -20.31 14.16
CA TRP A 331 16.99 -21.49 15.04
C TRP A 331 15.63 -21.90 15.60
N LEU A 332 14.51 -21.42 15.02
CA LEU A 332 13.16 -21.70 15.53
C LEU A 332 12.86 -23.20 15.61
N TYR A 333 13.19 -23.94 14.55
CA TYR A 333 13.01 -25.39 14.48
C TYR A 333 14.35 -26.09 14.27
N GLU A 334 14.54 -27.22 14.95
CA GLU A 334 15.74 -28.04 14.74
C GLU A 334 15.69 -28.78 13.40
N GLN A 335 16.87 -29.14 12.87
CA GLN A 335 16.93 -29.92 11.63
C GLN A 335 16.23 -31.27 11.81
N GLY A 336 15.22 -31.52 10.98
CA GLY A 336 14.43 -32.76 11.02
C GLY A 336 13.33 -32.77 12.08
N GLU A 337 13.03 -31.62 12.71
CA GLU A 337 11.87 -31.50 13.58
C GLU A 337 10.58 -31.93 12.87
N THR A 338 9.76 -32.70 13.58
CA THR A 338 8.52 -33.29 13.05
C THR A 338 7.30 -32.58 13.64
N GLY A 339 6.18 -32.56 12.91
CA GLY A 339 4.94 -31.91 13.37
C GLY A 339 4.73 -30.50 12.81
N ILE A 340 5.70 -29.97 12.06
CA ILE A 340 5.56 -28.71 11.31
C ILE A 340 4.49 -28.89 10.23
N ARG A 341 3.56 -27.94 10.16
CA ARG A 341 2.49 -27.88 9.16
C ARG A 341 2.88 -26.87 8.09
N PHE A 342 2.93 -27.32 6.84
CA PHE A 342 3.28 -26.46 5.72
C PHE A 342 2.05 -25.98 4.95
N VAL A 343 2.00 -24.68 4.66
CA VAL A 343 1.02 -24.04 3.79
C VAL A 343 1.74 -23.46 2.58
N GLY A 344 1.28 -23.76 1.37
CA GLY A 344 1.94 -23.38 0.12
C GLY A 344 2.71 -24.55 -0.49
N HIS A 345 3.92 -24.81 -0.01
CA HIS A 345 4.73 -25.97 -0.41
C HIS A 345 5.42 -26.63 0.80
N ASP A 346 5.79 -27.90 0.67
CA ASP A 346 6.21 -28.82 1.74
C ASP A 346 7.73 -28.93 1.93
N LYS A 347 8.52 -27.98 1.40
CA LYS A 347 9.96 -27.95 1.67
C LYS A 347 10.21 -27.85 3.17
N PRO A 348 11.30 -28.48 3.69
CA PRO A 348 11.71 -28.28 5.08
C PRO A 348 11.84 -26.80 5.44
N PHE A 349 11.67 -26.48 6.73
CA PHE A 349 11.88 -25.12 7.23
C PHE A 349 13.28 -24.61 6.86
N ASP A 350 13.34 -23.42 6.26
CA ASP A 350 14.57 -22.85 5.71
C ASP A 350 15.26 -21.96 6.76
N GLY A 351 15.82 -22.60 7.80
CA GLY A 351 16.53 -21.96 8.90
C GLY A 351 18.06 -22.11 8.84
N LEU A 352 18.72 -21.64 9.89
CA LEU A 352 20.17 -21.64 10.04
C LEU A 352 20.76 -23.04 10.21
N LYS A 353 22.00 -23.20 9.73
CA LYS A 353 22.79 -24.43 9.87
C LYS A 353 24.23 -24.07 10.29
N PRO A 354 24.86 -24.83 11.20
CA PRO A 354 26.18 -24.48 11.75
C PRO A 354 27.30 -24.29 10.71
N GLU A 355 27.16 -24.91 9.53
CA GLU A 355 28.12 -24.82 8.42
C GLU A 355 28.01 -23.52 7.58
N MET A 356 26.93 -22.75 7.74
CA MET A 356 26.74 -21.49 7.02
C MET A 356 27.79 -20.46 7.45
N ASN A 357 28.38 -19.77 6.49
CA ASN A 357 29.47 -18.83 6.73
C ASN A 357 29.57 -17.77 5.64
N ASN A 358 30.18 -16.64 6.02
CA ASN A 358 30.71 -15.64 5.10
C ASN A 358 32.23 -15.64 5.17
N LEU A 359 32.89 -15.06 4.16
CA LEU A 359 34.34 -14.89 4.20
C LEU A 359 34.71 -13.55 4.82
N ASN A 360 35.83 -13.50 5.54
CA ASN A 360 36.41 -12.27 6.05
C ASN A 360 37.67 -11.86 5.25
N PRO A 361 37.58 -10.93 4.29
CA PRO A 361 38.73 -10.47 3.50
C PRO A 361 39.84 -9.82 4.31
N ARG A 362 39.50 -9.22 5.46
CA ARG A 362 40.49 -8.58 6.34
C ARG A 362 41.37 -9.62 7.05
N ASN A 363 40.91 -10.87 7.11
CA ASN A 363 41.62 -11.99 7.68
C ASN A 363 41.97 -13.06 6.63
N GLY A 364 42.29 -12.66 5.40
CA GLY A 364 42.73 -13.59 4.34
C GLY A 364 41.65 -14.57 3.87
N ASN A 365 40.38 -14.13 3.82
CA ASN A 365 39.21 -14.93 3.43
C ASN A 365 38.97 -16.16 4.33
N GLN A 366 39.28 -16.06 5.63
CA GLN A 366 38.87 -17.11 6.57
C GLN A 366 37.34 -17.12 6.72
N PRO A 367 36.72 -18.31 6.85
CA PRO A 367 35.28 -18.43 7.05
C PRO A 367 34.88 -17.96 8.45
N VAL A 368 33.84 -17.13 8.50
CA VAL A 368 33.14 -16.69 9.71
C VAL A 368 31.79 -17.37 9.71
N TYR A 369 31.68 -18.41 10.54
CA TYR A 369 30.47 -19.21 10.66
C TYR A 369 29.39 -18.48 11.46
N VAL A 370 28.14 -18.82 11.17
CA VAL A 370 27.01 -18.40 12.00
C VAL A 370 27.19 -18.87 13.43
N GLN A 371 26.86 -18.02 14.41
CA GLN A 371 26.99 -18.36 15.83
C GLN A 371 25.73 -18.02 16.62
N LYS A 372 25.44 -18.82 17.64
CA LYS A 372 24.44 -18.48 18.65
C LYS A 372 25.09 -17.52 19.64
N TYR A 373 24.50 -16.34 19.81
CA TYR A 373 24.97 -15.37 20.81
C TYR A 373 24.99 -16.03 22.19
N MET A 374 26.07 -15.83 22.97
CA MET A 374 26.25 -16.48 24.28
C MET A 374 26.05 -18.00 24.26
N LYS A 375 26.37 -18.67 23.13
CA LYS A 375 26.13 -20.11 22.89
C LYS A 375 24.65 -20.53 23.01
N GLY A 376 23.73 -19.57 22.93
CA GLY A 376 22.30 -19.77 23.09
C GLY A 376 21.82 -19.80 24.55
N ASP A 377 22.72 -19.56 25.51
CA ASP A 377 22.38 -19.41 26.91
C ASP A 377 22.00 -17.96 27.22
N PHE A 378 21.08 -17.77 28.17
CA PHE A 378 20.65 -16.45 28.62
C PHE A 378 20.32 -16.51 30.12
N GLY A 379 21.19 -15.89 30.92
CA GLY A 379 20.98 -15.69 32.35
C GLY A 379 20.23 -14.39 32.63
N GLN A 380 20.10 -14.06 33.92
CA GLN A 380 19.41 -12.84 34.38
C GLN A 380 20.30 -11.59 34.36
N GLU A 381 21.58 -11.72 33.99
CA GLU A 381 22.57 -10.63 34.11
C GLU A 381 23.02 -10.07 32.74
N GLU A 382 22.80 -10.81 31.65
CA GLU A 382 23.19 -10.45 30.27
C GLU A 382 22.21 -9.45 29.61
N ASN A 383 22.66 -8.69 28.59
CA ASN A 383 21.80 -7.89 27.70
C ASN A 383 21.58 -8.70 26.42
N LEU A 384 20.45 -8.54 25.74
CA LEU A 384 20.28 -9.03 24.37
C LEU A 384 20.68 -7.94 23.38
N ASP A 385 21.95 -7.52 23.48
CA ASP A 385 22.59 -6.55 22.60
C ASP A 385 24.07 -6.89 22.43
N PHE A 386 24.46 -7.19 21.19
CA PHE A 386 25.85 -7.46 20.80
C PHE A 386 26.28 -6.70 19.53
N LEU A 387 25.38 -5.91 18.96
CA LEU A 387 25.66 -5.04 17.82
C LEU A 387 25.48 -3.60 18.31
N PRO A 388 26.52 -3.01 18.95
CA PRO A 388 26.41 -1.69 19.58
C PRO A 388 26.23 -0.55 18.56
N ASN A 389 26.53 -0.81 17.29
CA ASN A 389 26.28 0.11 16.18
C ASN A 389 25.34 -0.55 15.18
N ASP A 390 24.65 0.31 14.44
CA ASP A 390 23.78 -0.09 13.36
C ASP A 390 24.61 -0.63 12.18
N PRO A 391 24.43 -1.90 11.75
CA PRO A 391 25.12 -2.44 10.59
C PRO A 391 24.66 -1.73 9.31
N TYR A 392 25.51 -1.69 8.29
CA TYR A 392 25.18 -0.98 7.04
C TYR A 392 24.08 -1.70 6.26
N HIS A 393 23.04 -0.95 5.91
CA HIS A 393 21.87 -1.50 5.22
C HIS A 393 21.24 -0.52 4.20
N ASP A 394 22.00 0.49 3.79
CA ASP A 394 21.67 1.26 2.58
C ASP A 394 21.72 0.36 1.34
N LYS A 395 21.01 0.74 0.27
CA LYS A 395 20.92 -0.10 -0.94
C LYS A 395 22.29 -0.48 -1.50
N SER A 396 23.26 0.43 -1.51
CA SER A 396 24.62 0.10 -1.96
C SER A 396 25.29 -0.98 -1.14
N ASP A 397 25.07 -0.98 0.18
CA ASP A 397 25.64 -1.93 1.12
C ASP A 397 24.98 -3.30 0.96
N VAL A 398 23.65 -3.35 0.89
CA VAL A 398 22.92 -4.60 0.68
C VAL A 398 23.27 -5.25 -0.66
N MET A 399 23.44 -4.46 -1.72
CA MET A 399 23.92 -5.00 -3.01
C MET A 399 25.34 -5.59 -2.92
N ARG A 400 26.19 -5.00 -2.07
CA ARG A 400 27.53 -5.52 -1.79
C ARG A 400 27.50 -6.78 -0.92
N GLN A 401 26.51 -6.90 -0.04
CA GLN A 401 26.23 -8.10 0.75
C GLN A 401 25.76 -9.26 -0.16
N PHE A 402 24.94 -8.95 -1.17
CA PHE A 402 24.36 -9.93 -2.10
C PHE A 402 25.34 -10.46 -3.13
N PHE A 403 26.24 -9.63 -3.62
CA PHE A 403 27.10 -9.94 -4.76
C PHE A 403 28.58 -9.76 -4.41
N PHE A 404 29.02 -10.49 -3.39
CA PHE A 404 30.33 -10.33 -2.77
C PHE A 404 31.49 -10.41 -3.77
N ASP A 405 31.48 -11.45 -4.62
CA ASP A 405 32.52 -11.70 -5.63
C ASP A 405 32.13 -11.20 -7.04
N HIS A 406 30.99 -10.52 -7.16
CA HIS A 406 30.35 -10.22 -8.44
C HIS A 406 29.75 -8.81 -8.48
N ARG A 407 30.60 -7.77 -8.52
CA ARG A 407 30.14 -6.36 -8.55
C ARG A 407 28.98 -6.06 -9.52
N ASP A 408 28.99 -6.66 -10.71
CA ASP A 408 27.96 -6.48 -11.75
C ASP A 408 26.82 -7.52 -11.67
N GLY A 409 26.68 -8.22 -10.54
CA GLY A 409 25.80 -9.37 -10.37
C GLY A 409 24.34 -9.05 -10.69
N TYR A 410 23.84 -7.89 -10.24
CA TYR A 410 22.50 -7.42 -10.57
C TYR A 410 22.30 -7.15 -12.06
N ALA A 411 23.23 -6.42 -12.69
CA ALA A 411 23.18 -6.12 -14.12
C ALA A 411 23.24 -7.41 -14.97
N GLN A 412 23.93 -8.43 -14.48
CA GLN A 412 24.03 -9.76 -15.09
C GLN A 412 22.88 -10.71 -14.68
N ARG A 413 21.90 -10.24 -13.90
CA ARG A 413 20.80 -11.01 -13.32
C ARG A 413 21.26 -12.29 -12.60
N ARG A 414 22.41 -12.22 -11.92
CA ARG A 414 22.90 -13.33 -11.09
C ARG A 414 22.00 -13.52 -9.89
N LYS A 415 21.91 -14.76 -9.44
CA LYS A 415 21.39 -15.10 -8.11
C LYS A 415 22.35 -14.53 -7.05
N PRO A 416 21.85 -13.80 -6.02
CA PRO A 416 22.68 -13.36 -4.89
C PRO A 416 23.42 -14.53 -4.25
N ASP A 417 24.68 -14.32 -3.88
CA ASP A 417 25.54 -15.28 -3.17
C ASP A 417 25.47 -15.12 -1.64
N MET A 418 24.97 -13.98 -1.15
CA MET A 418 24.84 -13.65 0.28
C MET A 418 26.19 -13.66 1.04
N GLY A 419 27.32 -13.59 0.32
CA GLY A 419 28.67 -13.76 0.87
C GLY A 419 29.29 -12.50 1.47
N GLY A 420 28.64 -11.33 1.37
CA GLY A 420 29.29 -10.04 1.63
C GLY A 420 29.02 -9.38 2.99
N PHE A 421 28.24 -9.98 3.89
CA PHE A 421 27.82 -9.36 5.16
C PHE A 421 28.98 -8.98 6.08
N VAL A 422 29.89 -9.91 6.36
CA VAL A 422 31.09 -9.65 7.19
C VAL A 422 32.00 -8.62 6.54
N TRP A 423 32.19 -8.71 5.23
CA TRP A 423 33.06 -7.77 4.51
C TRP A 423 32.50 -6.35 4.49
N ASN A 424 31.21 -6.20 4.23
CA ASN A 424 30.53 -4.93 4.16
C ASN A 424 30.51 -4.23 5.53
N ASN A 425 30.12 -4.95 6.58
CA ASN A 425 30.06 -4.40 7.94
C ASN A 425 31.43 -4.27 8.62
N GLY A 426 32.39 -5.12 8.24
CA GLY A 426 33.73 -5.12 8.83
C GLY A 426 33.80 -5.67 10.26
N VAL A 427 32.72 -6.31 10.72
CA VAL A 427 32.56 -6.97 12.03
C VAL A 427 32.03 -8.39 11.79
N GLU A 428 32.36 -9.33 12.66
CA GLU A 428 31.96 -10.74 12.52
C GLU A 428 30.62 -11.04 13.22
N GLU A 429 30.24 -10.18 14.16
CA GLU A 429 29.02 -10.22 14.96
C GLU A 429 27.74 -10.16 14.12
N VAL A 430 27.78 -9.65 12.89
CA VAL A 430 26.65 -9.71 11.95
C VAL A 430 26.26 -11.14 11.54
N MET A 431 27.12 -12.13 11.83
CA MET A 431 26.85 -13.56 11.67
C MET A 431 26.29 -14.22 12.94
N TRP A 432 26.16 -13.47 14.04
CA TRP A 432 25.58 -14.00 15.27
C TRP A 432 24.06 -13.95 15.22
N SER A 433 23.41 -14.79 16.01
CA SER A 433 21.97 -15.03 15.98
C SER A 433 21.43 -15.38 17.37
N TYR A 434 20.17 -15.09 17.60
CA TYR A 434 19.46 -15.40 18.84
C TYR A 434 18.75 -16.75 18.75
N THR A 435 18.61 -17.42 19.89
CA THR A 435 17.88 -18.69 20.02
C THR A 435 16.44 -18.48 20.52
N PRO A 436 15.57 -19.50 20.40
CA PRO A 436 14.24 -19.47 21.03
C PRO A 436 14.27 -19.21 22.55
N GLN A 437 15.35 -19.58 23.25
CA GLN A 437 15.50 -19.32 24.68
C GLN A 437 15.81 -17.84 24.98
N GLN A 438 16.50 -17.15 24.06
CA GLN A 438 16.85 -15.75 24.17
C GLN A 438 15.71 -14.82 23.75
N LEU A 439 14.95 -15.19 22.71
CA LEU A 439 13.78 -14.45 22.22
C LEU A 439 12.50 -15.30 22.35
N PRO A 440 12.07 -15.62 23.59
CA PRO A 440 11.01 -16.59 23.85
C PRO A 440 9.61 -16.11 23.42
N VAL A 441 9.37 -14.81 23.29
CA VAL A 441 8.09 -14.24 22.87
C VAL A 441 7.95 -14.34 21.36
N LEU A 442 8.92 -13.81 20.58
CA LEU A 442 8.85 -13.88 19.11
C LEU A 442 8.88 -15.34 18.63
N ASN A 443 9.80 -16.15 19.13
CA ASN A 443 9.88 -17.57 18.76
C ASN A 443 8.68 -18.36 19.31
N GLY A 444 8.19 -18.02 20.51
CA GLY A 444 6.99 -18.63 21.08
C GLY A 444 5.76 -18.39 20.23
N LEU A 445 5.54 -17.15 19.76
CA LEU A 445 4.45 -16.83 18.84
C LEU A 445 4.59 -17.55 17.51
N ALA A 446 5.80 -17.59 16.94
CA ALA A 446 6.06 -18.31 15.69
C ALA A 446 5.75 -19.81 15.80
N ALA A 447 6.17 -20.45 16.90
CA ALA A 447 5.90 -21.86 17.17
C ALA A 447 4.43 -22.15 17.49
N GLN A 448 3.72 -21.20 18.13
CA GLN A 448 2.32 -21.38 18.53
C GLN A 448 1.32 -21.04 17.43
N PHE A 449 1.73 -20.36 16.37
CA PHE A 449 0.87 -19.97 15.26
C PHE A 449 1.56 -20.23 13.91
N ALA A 450 1.63 -19.22 13.03
CA ALA A 450 2.24 -19.33 11.72
C ALA A 450 3.39 -18.34 11.54
N VAL A 451 4.46 -18.80 10.88
CA VAL A 451 5.63 -18.01 10.47
C VAL A 451 5.93 -18.24 8.99
N SER A 452 6.40 -17.21 8.28
CA SER A 452 6.92 -17.35 6.92
C SER A 452 8.45 -17.38 6.94
N ASP A 453 9.03 -18.41 6.33
CA ASP A 453 10.47 -18.49 6.01
C ASP A 453 10.76 -18.10 4.54
N GLU A 454 9.74 -17.60 3.82
CA GLU A 454 9.85 -17.05 2.47
C GLU A 454 9.15 -15.67 2.41
N TRP A 455 9.41 -14.81 3.41
CA TRP A 455 9.02 -13.40 3.39
C TRP A 455 10.25 -12.52 3.30
N PHE A 456 10.35 -11.73 2.23
CA PHE A 456 11.49 -10.87 1.95
C PHE A 456 11.12 -9.40 2.15
N SER A 457 12.07 -8.56 2.55
CA SER A 457 11.89 -7.12 2.42
C SER A 457 11.71 -6.78 0.93
N SER A 458 10.98 -5.71 0.64
CA SER A 458 10.52 -5.44 -0.72
C SER A 458 11.67 -5.00 -1.65
N MET A 459 12.75 -4.44 -1.13
CA MET A 459 13.96 -4.19 -1.91
C MET A 459 15.23 -4.29 -1.06
N PRO A 460 16.39 -4.56 -1.66
CA PRO A 460 17.67 -4.50 -0.97
C PRO A 460 18.00 -3.05 -0.61
N GLY A 461 17.71 -2.65 0.62
CA GLY A 461 17.99 -1.30 1.12
C GLY A 461 17.23 -1.01 2.40
N ALA A 462 17.22 0.28 2.76
CA ALA A 462 16.90 0.73 4.11
C ALA A 462 15.40 0.76 4.46
N THR A 463 15.12 1.22 5.67
CA THR A 463 13.80 1.32 6.30
C THR A 463 12.75 2.07 5.49
N ASP A 464 12.98 3.34 5.14
CA ASP A 464 11.94 4.18 4.53
C ASP A 464 11.45 3.63 3.18
N PRO A 465 12.31 3.18 2.23
CA PRO A 465 11.81 2.58 1.00
C PRO A 465 11.07 1.26 1.21
N ASN A 466 11.48 0.42 2.18
CA ASN A 466 10.77 -0.82 2.50
C ASN A 466 9.42 -0.58 3.21
N ARG A 467 9.33 0.43 4.09
CA ARG A 467 8.04 0.90 4.64
C ARG A 467 7.17 1.57 3.58
N ALA A 468 7.76 2.32 2.65
CA ALA A 468 7.04 2.87 1.50
C ALA A 468 6.38 1.75 0.69
N PHE A 469 7.07 0.63 0.46
CA PHE A 469 6.47 -0.55 -0.15
C PHE A 469 5.29 -1.10 0.66
N ALA A 470 5.44 -1.21 1.98
CA ALA A 470 4.40 -1.72 2.88
C ALA A 470 3.12 -0.88 2.90
N PHE A 471 3.21 0.42 2.56
CA PHE A 471 2.07 1.33 2.64
C PHE A 471 1.62 1.92 1.32
N THR A 472 2.44 1.89 0.26
CA THR A 472 2.15 2.50 -1.05
C THR A 472 2.38 1.56 -2.24
N GLY A 473 2.93 0.36 -2.00
CA GLY A 473 3.23 -0.61 -3.05
C GLY A 473 4.52 -0.33 -3.82
N SER A 474 5.29 0.70 -3.45
CA SER A 474 6.55 1.06 -4.11
C SER A 474 7.51 1.79 -3.18
N ALA A 475 8.79 1.90 -3.57
CA ALA A 475 9.77 2.74 -2.90
C ALA A 475 9.62 4.25 -3.18
N MET A 476 8.53 4.68 -3.85
CA MET A 476 8.30 6.09 -4.23
C MET A 476 9.47 6.74 -5.00
N GLY A 477 10.22 5.94 -5.76
CA GLY A 477 11.34 6.40 -6.57
C GLY A 477 12.65 6.63 -5.78
N THR A 478 12.74 6.24 -4.51
CA THR A 478 13.95 6.40 -3.69
C THR A 478 14.69 5.08 -3.46
N LEU A 479 16.01 5.16 -3.30
CA LEU A 479 16.85 3.98 -3.04
C LEU A 479 17.26 3.82 -1.58
N ASN A 480 17.26 4.90 -0.80
CA ASN A 480 17.69 4.93 0.59
C ASN A 480 16.67 5.73 1.42
N ASN A 481 16.92 5.81 2.72
CA ASN A 481 16.13 6.62 3.65
C ASN A 481 15.97 8.06 3.13
N PHE A 482 14.81 8.66 3.38
CA PHE A 482 14.50 10.05 3.05
C PHE A 482 15.32 10.97 3.96
N GLN A 483 16.57 11.25 3.55
CA GLN A 483 17.53 11.99 4.37
C GLN A 483 17.29 13.50 4.27
N ASN A 484 16.78 14.09 5.36
CA ASN A 484 16.74 15.53 5.66
C ASN A 484 16.10 16.47 4.61
N GLY A 485 15.83 17.71 5.02
CA GLY A 485 15.55 18.82 4.09
C GLY A 485 14.14 18.89 3.50
N ALA A 486 14.07 19.41 2.28
CA ALA A 486 12.83 19.78 1.58
C ALA A 486 11.99 18.57 1.15
N GLU A 487 12.63 17.44 0.83
CA GLU A 487 11.94 16.22 0.40
C GLU A 487 10.98 15.74 1.48
N TYR A 488 11.45 15.68 2.72
CA TYR A 488 10.66 15.30 3.88
C TYR A 488 9.64 16.37 4.31
N THR A 489 10.03 17.65 4.26
CA THR A 489 9.21 18.78 4.76
C THR A 489 7.98 19.04 3.88
N TYR A 490 8.15 18.98 2.57
CA TYR A 490 7.08 19.27 1.62
C TYR A 490 6.42 17.99 1.12
N TRP A 491 6.76 16.84 1.70
CA TRP A 491 6.25 15.54 1.26
C TRP A 491 4.72 15.47 1.34
N ASN A 492 4.13 16.00 2.40
CA ASN A 492 2.68 16.10 2.55
C ASN A 492 2.03 17.05 1.52
N LEU A 493 2.81 17.98 0.93
CA LEU A 493 2.36 18.94 -0.08
C LEU A 493 2.63 18.50 -1.53
N THR A 494 3.31 17.37 -1.75
CA THR A 494 3.61 16.87 -3.11
C THR A 494 2.68 15.75 -3.54
N PRO A 495 2.43 15.63 -4.86
CA PRO A 495 1.77 14.47 -5.43
C PRO A 495 2.49 13.18 -5.11
N ARG A 496 1.76 12.20 -4.54
CA ARG A 496 2.28 10.88 -4.13
C ARG A 496 1.41 9.74 -4.63
N ARG A 497 2.04 8.55 -4.75
CA ARG A 497 1.31 7.29 -4.95
C ARG A 497 0.37 7.08 -3.78
N ALA A 498 -0.82 6.56 -4.09
CA ALA A 498 -1.85 6.34 -3.09
C ALA A 498 -1.31 5.40 -2.00
N SER A 499 -1.48 5.80 -0.75
CA SER A 499 -1.28 4.92 0.38
C SER A 499 -2.45 3.96 0.53
N ILE A 500 -2.23 2.89 1.30
CA ILE A 500 -3.27 1.91 1.57
C ILE A 500 -4.51 2.54 2.20
N TRP A 501 -4.34 3.49 3.12
CA TRP A 501 -5.45 4.25 3.70
C TRP A 501 -6.19 5.07 2.66
N LYS A 502 -5.48 5.69 1.72
CA LYS A 502 -6.10 6.46 0.63
C LYS A 502 -6.97 5.56 -0.25
N THR A 503 -6.46 4.39 -0.62
CA THR A 503 -7.18 3.40 -1.41
C THR A 503 -8.39 2.85 -0.66
N LEU A 504 -8.25 2.52 0.63
CA LEU A 504 -9.35 2.11 1.52
C LEU A 504 -10.44 3.21 1.61
N TRP A 505 -10.02 4.45 1.85
CA TRP A 505 -10.91 5.61 2.00
C TRP A 505 -11.73 5.93 0.76
N ALA A 506 -11.10 5.92 -0.42
CA ALA A 506 -11.79 6.10 -1.71
C ALA A 506 -12.83 5.00 -1.96
N ASN A 507 -12.66 3.83 -1.34
CA ASN A 507 -13.59 2.71 -1.37
C ASN A 507 -14.48 2.64 -0.11
N GLY A 508 -14.62 3.75 0.62
CA GLY A 508 -15.53 3.94 1.75
C GLY A 508 -15.21 3.16 3.01
N PHE A 509 -13.99 2.61 3.11
CA PHE A 509 -13.50 2.04 4.34
C PHE A 509 -12.96 3.16 5.23
N THR A 510 -13.64 3.41 6.35
CA THR A 510 -13.34 4.51 7.27
C THR A 510 -12.89 4.05 8.66
N ASP A 511 -13.02 2.75 8.94
CA ASP A 511 -12.75 2.17 10.26
C ASP A 511 -11.30 1.67 10.37
N PHE A 512 -10.38 2.63 10.48
CA PHE A 512 -8.98 2.35 10.75
C PHE A 512 -8.43 3.27 11.84
N LYS A 513 -7.34 2.83 12.48
CA LYS A 513 -6.54 3.69 13.36
C LYS A 513 -5.07 3.31 13.32
N LEU A 514 -4.20 4.31 13.42
CA LEU A 514 -2.78 4.14 13.67
C LEU A 514 -2.54 4.34 15.17
N TYR A 515 -2.08 3.30 15.84
CA TYR A 515 -1.66 3.35 17.22
C TYR A 515 -0.15 3.44 17.29
N HIS A 516 0.36 4.34 18.13
CA HIS A 516 1.79 4.62 18.17
C HIS A 516 2.33 4.60 19.60
N SER A 517 3.55 4.07 19.77
CA SER A 517 4.30 4.15 21.02
C SER A 517 5.27 5.34 21.02
N VAL A 518 4.91 6.46 20.39
CA VAL A 518 5.81 7.63 20.30
C VAL A 518 6.11 8.16 21.70
N GLU A 519 7.35 7.96 22.14
CA GLU A 519 7.85 8.44 23.44
C GLU A 519 8.79 9.65 23.28
N TRP A 520 9.28 9.91 22.07
CA TRP A 520 10.21 10.99 21.79
C TRP A 520 9.62 11.96 20.75
N MET A 521 9.37 13.20 21.18
CA MET A 521 9.04 14.36 20.32
C MET A 521 7.71 14.31 19.55
N ASN A 522 6.77 13.42 19.90
CA ASN A 522 5.43 13.33 19.31
C ASN A 522 5.39 13.18 17.77
N TYR A 523 6.50 12.75 17.17
CA TYR A 523 6.57 12.49 15.74
C TYR A 523 6.10 11.06 15.41
N ILE A 524 4.97 10.93 14.70
CA ILE A 524 4.39 9.64 14.29
C ILE A 524 4.87 9.29 12.89
N HIS A 525 5.86 8.42 12.76
CA HIS A 525 6.63 8.25 11.53
C HIS A 525 5.76 7.86 10.32
N THR A 526 4.93 6.84 10.50
CA THR A 526 4.11 6.30 9.41
C THR A 526 3.04 7.29 8.94
N TYR A 527 2.43 8.04 9.87
CA TYR A 527 1.42 9.04 9.51
C TYR A 527 2.02 10.14 8.63
N HIS A 528 3.10 10.77 9.09
CA HIS A 528 3.69 11.92 8.40
C HIS A 528 4.22 11.56 7.00
N LEU A 529 4.88 10.42 6.85
CA LEU A 529 5.48 10.05 5.57
C LEU A 529 4.48 9.48 4.56
N PHE A 530 3.50 8.71 5.01
CA PHE A 530 2.70 7.88 4.11
C PHE A 530 1.20 8.21 4.12
N LEU A 531 0.69 8.97 5.10
CA LEU A 531 -0.75 9.29 5.18
C LEU A 531 -1.06 10.79 5.10
N GLU A 532 -0.35 11.62 5.86
CA GLU A 532 -0.59 13.06 5.97
C GLU A 532 -0.61 13.70 4.58
N GLY A 533 -1.65 14.48 4.24
CA GLY A 533 -1.80 15.16 2.95
C GLY A 533 -2.43 14.30 1.85
N GLN A 534 -2.66 13.00 2.08
CA GLN A 534 -3.39 12.15 1.14
C GLN A 534 -4.91 12.19 1.37
N ILE A 535 -5.35 12.34 2.62
CA ILE A 535 -6.77 12.37 3.01
C ILE A 535 -7.04 13.61 3.88
N PRO A 536 -7.40 14.75 3.27
CA PRO A 536 -7.66 16.00 4.00
C PRO A 536 -8.67 15.86 5.16
N THR A 537 -9.68 15.00 5.01
CA THR A 537 -10.65 14.71 6.09
C THR A 537 -10.01 14.06 7.32
N VAL A 538 -9.02 13.19 7.11
CA VAL A 538 -8.26 12.54 8.20
C VAL A 538 -7.31 13.55 8.83
N ASP A 539 -6.61 14.34 8.01
CA ASP A 539 -5.68 15.38 8.47
C ASP A 539 -6.40 16.44 9.34
N ALA A 540 -7.66 16.76 9.01
CA ALA A 540 -8.50 17.67 9.79
C ALA A 540 -9.02 17.09 11.12
N ASN A 541 -8.92 15.77 11.32
CA ASN A 541 -9.45 15.08 12.51
C ASN A 541 -8.52 13.93 12.98
N THR A 542 -7.23 14.21 13.08
CA THR A 542 -6.21 13.23 13.44
C THR A 542 -6.51 12.50 14.76
N SER A 543 -7.12 13.15 15.74
CA SER A 543 -7.49 12.54 17.04
C SER A 543 -8.43 11.32 16.95
N THR A 544 -9.16 11.18 15.84
CA THR A 544 -10.01 10.00 15.58
C THR A 544 -9.20 8.82 15.05
N TYR A 545 -8.14 9.12 14.28
CA TYR A 545 -7.37 8.15 13.49
C TYR A 545 -5.99 7.84 14.06
N LEU A 546 -5.50 8.64 15.01
CA LEU A 546 -4.22 8.49 15.67
C LEU A 546 -4.47 8.39 17.18
N ALA A 547 -3.83 7.42 17.83
CA ALA A 547 -3.87 7.30 19.28
C ALA A 547 -2.60 6.60 19.81
N ASP A 548 -2.33 6.73 21.10
CA ASP A 548 -1.20 6.02 21.71
C ASP A 548 -1.47 4.51 21.89
N ILE A 549 -0.40 3.75 22.16
CA ILE A 549 -0.49 2.30 22.33
C ILE A 549 -1.29 1.87 23.58
N ASN A 550 -1.42 2.72 24.61
CA ASN A 550 -2.25 2.40 25.76
C ASN A 550 -3.74 2.49 25.39
N ARG A 551 -4.08 3.42 24.49
CA ARG A 551 -5.42 3.48 23.91
C ARG A 551 -5.73 2.24 23.09
N PHE A 552 -4.78 1.71 22.31
CA PHE A 552 -4.94 0.41 21.63
C PHE A 552 -5.34 -0.68 22.62
N LYS A 553 -4.59 -0.79 23.73
CA LYS A 553 -4.87 -1.83 24.74
C LYS A 553 -6.25 -1.67 25.36
N ALA A 554 -6.65 -0.43 25.66
CA ALA A 554 -7.98 -0.14 26.17
C ALA A 554 -9.08 -0.46 25.15
N ASP A 555 -8.88 -0.12 23.88
CA ASP A 555 -9.83 -0.42 22.79
C ASP A 555 -9.94 -1.95 22.58
N ALA A 556 -8.84 -2.70 22.63
CA ALA A 556 -8.83 -4.16 22.59
C ALA A 556 -9.63 -4.81 23.72
N LEU A 557 -9.33 -4.46 24.97
CA LEU A 557 -10.02 -5.03 26.15
C LEU A 557 -11.51 -4.65 26.20
N ALA A 558 -11.87 -3.50 25.64
CA ALA A 558 -13.25 -3.04 25.54
C ALA A 558 -14.04 -3.62 24.36
N GLY A 559 -13.40 -4.41 23.47
CA GLY A 559 -14.02 -4.90 22.24
C GLY A 559 -14.36 -3.79 21.24
N LYS A 560 -13.53 -2.74 21.18
CA LYS A 560 -13.69 -1.53 20.36
C LYS A 560 -12.53 -1.35 19.37
N LEU A 561 -11.86 -2.43 18.98
CA LEU A 561 -10.83 -2.34 17.96
C LEU A 561 -11.42 -1.83 16.65
N PRO A 562 -10.73 -0.93 15.94
CA PRO A 562 -11.02 -0.64 14.54
C PRO A 562 -10.88 -1.91 13.69
N ALA A 563 -11.57 -1.94 12.56
CA ALA A 563 -11.42 -3.02 11.57
C ALA A 563 -9.97 -3.14 11.07
N PHE A 564 -9.26 -2.03 10.84
CA PHE A 564 -7.81 -2.04 10.56
C PHE A 564 -7.01 -1.22 11.59
N SER A 565 -6.10 -1.87 12.32
CA SER A 565 -5.20 -1.22 13.28
C SER A 565 -3.74 -1.37 12.85
N LEU A 566 -3.05 -0.26 12.56
CA LEU A 566 -1.59 -0.27 12.44
C LEU A 566 -0.99 0.02 13.82
N LEU A 567 0.00 -0.75 14.24
CA LEU A 567 0.79 -0.52 15.44
C LEU A 567 2.21 -0.09 15.05
N GLU A 568 2.62 1.09 15.50
CA GLU A 568 3.96 1.64 15.34
C GLU A 568 4.72 1.54 16.67
N PRO A 569 5.89 0.86 16.71
CA PRO A 569 6.66 0.68 17.94
C PRO A 569 7.35 1.97 18.37
N ALA A 570 7.93 1.97 19.57
CA ALA A 570 8.81 3.04 20.02
C ALA A 570 10.16 2.86 19.31
N TRP A 571 10.36 3.65 18.26
CA TRP A 571 11.61 3.72 17.49
C TRP A 571 12.78 4.17 18.36
N ILE A 572 12.52 5.20 19.16
CA ILE A 572 13.47 6.03 19.88
C ILE A 572 12.77 6.46 21.15
N ALA A 573 13.43 6.25 22.28
CA ALA A 573 12.86 6.48 23.59
C ALA A 573 13.98 6.86 24.57
N PRO A 574 13.71 7.75 25.54
CA PRO A 574 14.66 8.02 26.61
C PRO A 574 14.93 6.81 27.51
N VAL A 575 14.03 5.82 27.51
CA VAL A 575 14.17 4.53 28.23
C VAL A 575 13.60 3.39 27.40
N GLY A 576 14.46 2.57 26.78
CA GLY A 576 14.11 1.30 26.12
C GLY A 576 13.31 1.44 24.83
N THR A 577 13.91 1.09 23.69
CA THR A 577 13.20 1.05 22.40
C THR A 577 12.45 -0.27 22.26
N THR A 578 11.24 -0.24 21.69
CA THR A 578 10.43 -1.46 21.47
C THR A 578 10.45 -1.91 20.01
N SER A 579 11.27 -1.27 19.17
CA SER A 579 11.27 -1.45 17.73
C SER A 579 12.03 -2.70 17.28
N TYR A 580 12.88 -3.29 18.12
CA TYR A 580 13.88 -4.31 17.74
C TYR A 580 15.03 -3.80 16.87
N HIS A 581 15.22 -2.49 16.69
CA HIS A 581 16.36 -1.95 15.93
C HIS A 581 17.74 -2.40 16.50
N PRO A 582 18.79 -2.61 15.69
CA PRO A 582 20.16 -2.83 16.19
C PRO A 582 20.65 -1.68 17.09
N GLY A 583 21.57 -1.95 18.02
CA GLY A 583 22.11 -0.94 18.95
C GLY A 583 21.30 -0.72 20.23
N ALA A 584 20.31 -1.58 20.51
CA ALA A 584 19.53 -1.56 21.75
C ALA A 584 19.20 -2.99 22.23
N ASP A 585 18.97 -3.12 23.54
CA ASP A 585 18.52 -4.37 24.17
C ASP A 585 17.16 -4.80 23.61
N LEU A 586 17.01 -6.09 23.27
CA LEU A 586 15.78 -6.63 22.71
C LEU A 586 14.69 -6.95 23.75
N VAL A 587 15.03 -6.97 25.04
CA VAL A 587 14.08 -7.31 26.11
C VAL A 587 12.83 -6.41 26.15
N PRO A 588 12.94 -5.07 26.05
CA PRO A 588 11.76 -4.20 25.99
C PRO A 588 10.85 -4.50 24.78
N GLY A 589 11.44 -4.84 23.63
CA GLY A 589 10.71 -5.28 22.44
C GLY A 589 9.91 -6.57 22.67
N GLU A 590 10.55 -7.60 23.23
CA GLU A 590 9.90 -8.88 23.56
C GLU A 590 8.75 -8.68 24.55
N ARG A 591 8.91 -7.81 25.55
CA ARG A 591 7.85 -7.51 26.53
C ARG A 591 6.69 -6.75 25.92
N ALA A 592 6.98 -5.75 25.08
CA ALA A 592 5.94 -5.01 24.37
C ALA A 592 5.14 -5.95 23.46
N LEU A 593 5.80 -6.85 22.73
CA LEU A 593 5.15 -7.84 21.88
C LEU A 593 4.28 -8.81 22.71
N ALA A 594 4.79 -9.28 23.86
CA ALA A 594 4.03 -10.15 24.75
C ALA A 594 2.78 -9.47 25.31
N ASP A 595 2.88 -8.20 25.71
CA ASP A 595 1.76 -7.40 26.21
C ASP A 595 0.70 -7.18 25.14
N LEU A 596 1.11 -6.78 23.92
CA LEU A 596 0.19 -6.62 22.79
C LEU A 596 -0.55 -7.93 22.48
N TYR A 597 0.17 -9.05 22.44
CA TYR A 597 -0.43 -10.37 22.25
C TYR A 597 -1.43 -10.71 23.36
N GLN A 598 -1.05 -10.57 24.62
CA GLN A 598 -1.88 -10.94 25.77
C GLN A 598 -3.16 -10.10 25.82
N VAL A 599 -3.05 -8.80 25.51
CA VAL A 599 -4.21 -7.91 25.42
C VAL A 599 -5.17 -8.31 24.31
N LEU A 600 -4.64 -8.67 23.12
CA LEU A 600 -5.47 -9.19 22.03
C LEU A 600 -6.08 -10.56 22.37
N ARG A 601 -5.32 -11.44 23.04
CA ARG A 601 -5.78 -12.76 23.47
C ARG A 601 -6.88 -12.68 24.53
N ALA A 602 -6.84 -11.68 25.40
CA ALA A 602 -7.86 -11.37 26.40
C ALA A 602 -9.03 -10.55 25.85
N SER A 603 -8.93 -10.03 24.62
CA SER A 603 -9.99 -9.25 23.99
C SER A 603 -11.23 -10.10 23.73
N PRO A 604 -12.45 -9.56 23.89
CA PRO A 604 -13.68 -10.18 23.40
C PRO A 604 -13.65 -10.45 21.88
N ALA A 605 -12.76 -9.79 21.13
CA ALA A 605 -12.60 -9.93 19.70
C ALA A 605 -11.48 -10.92 19.28
N TRP A 606 -10.91 -11.71 20.20
CA TRP A 606 -9.81 -12.65 19.89
C TRP A 606 -10.11 -13.57 18.70
N GLU A 607 -11.29 -14.20 18.68
CA GLU A 607 -11.72 -15.08 17.58
C GLU A 607 -11.95 -14.35 16.25
N LYS A 608 -12.01 -13.03 16.28
CA LYS A 608 -12.28 -12.18 15.12
C LYS A 608 -11.04 -11.38 14.69
N THR A 609 -9.89 -11.65 15.28
CA THR A 609 -8.67 -10.88 15.07
C THR A 609 -7.63 -11.70 14.30
N LEU A 610 -7.01 -11.06 13.32
CA LEU A 610 -5.75 -11.49 12.73
C LEU A 610 -4.68 -10.48 13.16
N PHE A 611 -3.72 -10.92 13.96
CA PHE A 611 -2.57 -10.13 14.34
C PHE A 611 -1.37 -10.53 13.48
N VAL A 612 -0.86 -9.58 12.71
CA VAL A 612 0.28 -9.74 11.80
C VAL A 612 1.46 -8.98 12.39
N VAL A 613 2.56 -9.68 12.64
CA VAL A 613 3.82 -9.11 13.13
C VAL A 613 4.86 -9.26 12.04
N THR A 614 5.48 -8.17 11.62
CA THR A 614 6.53 -8.18 10.61
C THR A 614 7.61 -7.16 10.92
N PHE A 615 8.68 -7.22 10.15
CA PHE A 615 9.73 -6.20 10.11
C PHE A 615 9.73 -5.54 8.73
N ASP A 616 10.28 -4.33 8.66
CA ASP A 616 10.47 -3.57 7.44
C ASP A 616 11.63 -4.12 6.59
N GLU A 617 12.81 -4.30 7.19
CA GLU A 617 14.03 -4.85 6.59
C GLU A 617 15.02 -5.45 7.62
N HIS A 618 16.21 -5.87 7.19
CA HIS A 618 17.09 -6.80 7.92
C HIS A 618 18.17 -6.18 8.81
N GLY A 619 18.43 -4.89 8.67
CA GLY A 619 19.38 -4.11 9.47
C GLY A 619 20.83 -4.38 9.11
N GLY A 620 21.11 -4.92 7.91
CA GLY A 620 22.47 -5.27 7.49
C GLY A 620 22.99 -6.58 8.12
N ILE A 621 22.10 -7.31 8.81
CA ILE A 621 22.39 -8.55 9.53
C ILE A 621 22.20 -9.75 8.60
N TYR A 622 23.04 -10.78 8.77
CA TYR A 622 23.10 -11.93 7.88
C TYR A 622 21.77 -12.68 7.76
N ASP A 623 21.46 -13.10 6.53
CA ASP A 623 20.53 -14.18 6.21
C ASP A 623 21.14 -15.01 5.09
N HIS A 624 20.94 -16.32 5.14
CA HIS A 624 21.52 -17.22 4.16
C HIS A 624 20.71 -17.31 2.86
N ALA A 625 19.42 -16.95 2.88
CA ALA A 625 18.54 -17.21 1.75
C ALA A 625 18.64 -16.08 0.70
N PRO A 626 19.02 -16.41 -0.55
CA PRO A 626 19.16 -15.42 -1.59
C PRO A 626 17.79 -14.94 -2.10
N PRO A 627 17.53 -13.63 -2.15
CA PRO A 627 16.25 -13.13 -2.62
C PRO A 627 16.06 -13.34 -4.12
N PRO A 628 14.80 -13.56 -4.56
CA PRO A 628 14.49 -13.65 -5.97
C PRO A 628 14.29 -12.28 -6.61
N TYR A 629 14.40 -12.27 -7.94
CA TYR A 629 13.88 -11.18 -8.74
C TYR A 629 12.35 -11.24 -8.78
N THR A 630 11.71 -10.09 -8.94
CA THR A 630 10.26 -9.92 -8.96
C THR A 630 9.86 -8.87 -10.00
N VAL A 631 8.56 -8.61 -10.14
CA VAL A 631 8.08 -7.56 -11.03
C VAL A 631 8.41 -6.17 -10.50
N ASN A 632 8.76 -5.25 -11.41
CA ASN A 632 8.94 -3.84 -11.12
C ASN A 632 7.65 -3.28 -10.49
N PRO A 633 7.71 -2.44 -9.43
CA PRO A 633 6.50 -1.88 -8.82
C PRO A 633 5.66 -1.07 -9.80
N TRP A 634 6.33 -0.33 -10.68
CA TRP A 634 5.72 0.41 -11.77
C TRP A 634 6.60 0.32 -13.02
N PRO A 635 6.05 0.28 -14.24
CA PRO A 635 6.86 0.09 -15.46
C PRO A 635 8.01 1.10 -15.63
N GLN A 636 7.78 2.35 -15.21
CA GLN A 636 8.73 3.46 -15.29
C GLN A 636 9.70 3.54 -14.10
N ASP A 637 9.54 2.72 -13.05
CA ASP A 637 10.39 2.78 -11.88
C ASP A 637 11.81 2.34 -12.23
N THR A 638 12.72 3.31 -12.18
CA THR A 638 14.16 3.07 -12.29
C THR A 638 14.91 4.21 -11.63
N ARG A 639 15.96 3.89 -10.88
CA ARG A 639 16.86 4.87 -10.27
C ARG A 639 18.28 4.32 -10.30
N ASP A 640 19.21 5.08 -10.86
CA ASP A 640 20.63 4.70 -10.97
C ASP A 640 20.84 3.29 -11.55
N GLY A 641 20.03 2.91 -12.53
CA GLY A 641 20.05 1.59 -13.17
C GLY A 641 19.41 0.45 -12.37
N PHE A 642 18.83 0.72 -11.20
CA PHE A 642 18.08 -0.23 -10.39
C PHE A 642 16.58 -0.11 -10.67
N HIS A 643 15.93 -1.23 -10.98
CA HIS A 643 14.52 -1.31 -11.40
C HIS A 643 13.59 -1.80 -10.29
N TYR A 644 14.03 -1.85 -9.03
CA TYR A 644 13.19 -2.30 -7.90
C TYR A 644 12.60 -3.71 -8.09
N ASP A 645 13.23 -4.51 -8.96
CA ASP A 645 12.82 -5.82 -9.43
C ASP A 645 13.65 -6.95 -8.79
N LEU A 646 14.34 -6.64 -7.68
CA LEU A 646 15.05 -7.58 -6.81
C LEU A 646 14.54 -7.36 -5.39
N MET A 647 14.09 -8.43 -4.73
CA MET A 647 13.69 -8.37 -3.32
C MET A 647 14.91 -8.20 -2.40
N GLY A 648 14.69 -7.73 -1.18
CA GLY A 648 15.72 -7.61 -0.16
C GLY A 648 15.86 -8.87 0.69
N VAL A 649 16.53 -8.78 1.83
CA VAL A 649 16.78 -9.92 2.73
C VAL A 649 15.48 -10.43 3.36
N ARG A 650 15.42 -11.72 3.73
CA ARG A 650 14.28 -12.25 4.48
C ARG A 650 14.10 -11.54 5.82
N VAL A 651 12.85 -11.29 6.16
CA VAL A 651 12.45 -10.70 7.44
C VAL A 651 11.45 -11.59 8.16
N PRO A 652 11.40 -11.58 9.50
CA PRO A 652 10.38 -12.30 10.25
C PRO A 652 8.99 -11.81 9.88
N THR A 653 8.07 -12.73 9.61
CA THR A 653 6.64 -12.42 9.49
C THR A 653 5.79 -13.52 10.10
N LEU A 654 4.97 -13.16 11.08
CA LEU A 654 4.09 -14.06 11.82
C LEU A 654 2.62 -13.70 11.57
N LEU A 655 1.78 -14.73 11.52
CA LEU A 655 0.32 -14.60 11.53
C LEU A 655 -0.23 -15.26 12.79
N ILE A 656 -0.93 -14.49 13.62
CA ILE A 656 -1.42 -14.89 14.93
C ILE A 656 -2.95 -14.76 14.94
N SER A 657 -3.63 -15.90 15.07
CA SER A 657 -5.08 -15.98 15.10
C SER A 657 -5.51 -17.37 15.61
N PRO A 658 -6.64 -17.53 16.33
CA PRO A 658 -7.09 -18.85 16.76
C PRO A 658 -7.51 -19.76 15.59
N TRP A 659 -7.63 -19.23 14.38
CA TRP A 659 -7.92 -20.01 13.16
C TRP A 659 -6.68 -20.68 12.54
N ILE A 660 -5.52 -20.54 13.18
CA ILE A 660 -4.22 -21.03 12.70
C ILE A 660 -3.73 -22.14 13.61
N ASP A 661 -3.34 -23.27 13.03
CA ASP A 661 -2.72 -24.38 13.78
C ASP A 661 -1.33 -24.00 14.28
N ALA A 662 -0.93 -24.55 15.44
CA ALA A 662 0.44 -24.39 15.93
C ALA A 662 1.46 -25.02 14.97
N GLN A 663 2.69 -24.53 15.04
CA GLN A 663 3.82 -24.94 14.22
C GLN A 663 3.53 -24.86 12.72
N THR A 664 2.88 -23.79 12.28
CA THR A 664 2.59 -23.57 10.86
C THR A 664 3.72 -22.78 10.20
N VAL A 665 4.23 -23.28 9.08
CA VAL A 665 5.11 -22.53 8.18
C VAL A 665 4.30 -22.21 6.93
N PHE A 666 4.09 -20.93 6.64
CA PHE A 666 3.28 -20.49 5.51
C PHE A 666 4.12 -19.80 4.44
N ARG A 667 3.84 -20.13 3.18
CA ARG A 667 4.53 -19.66 1.98
C ARG A 667 3.50 -19.37 0.90
N SER A 668 3.87 -18.60 -0.12
CA SER A 668 2.92 -18.17 -1.15
C SER A 668 2.31 -19.33 -1.94
N GLY A 669 3.05 -20.44 -2.06
CA GLY A 669 2.70 -21.55 -2.96
C GLY A 669 2.81 -21.19 -4.45
N GLN A 670 3.35 -20.00 -4.76
CA GLN A 670 3.57 -19.47 -6.10
C GLN A 670 5.08 -19.29 -6.34
N GLU A 671 5.46 -18.94 -7.58
CA GLU A 671 6.87 -18.66 -7.91
C GLU A 671 7.39 -17.42 -7.16
N THR A 672 6.54 -16.40 -7.01
CA THR A 672 6.86 -15.19 -6.24
C THR A 672 6.63 -15.46 -4.75
N PRO A 673 7.63 -15.26 -3.87
CA PRO A 673 7.46 -15.36 -2.43
C PRO A 673 6.71 -14.14 -1.87
N PHE A 674 6.55 -14.08 -0.55
CA PHE A 674 5.93 -12.92 0.09
C PHE A 674 6.92 -11.75 0.25
N ASP A 675 6.35 -10.56 0.26
CA ASP A 675 6.99 -9.31 0.66
C ASP A 675 5.92 -8.35 1.26
N SER A 676 6.29 -7.12 1.60
CA SER A 676 5.36 -6.14 2.17
C SER A 676 4.15 -5.82 1.27
N THR A 677 4.24 -6.01 -0.05
CA THR A 677 3.10 -5.82 -0.97
C THR A 677 2.06 -6.95 -0.86
N SER A 678 2.45 -8.10 -0.30
CA SER A 678 1.55 -9.21 0.01
C SER A 678 0.57 -8.88 1.14
N PHE A 679 0.99 -8.02 2.08
CA PHE A 679 0.08 -7.44 3.08
C PHE A 679 -0.96 -6.53 2.44
N LEU A 680 -0.54 -5.64 1.54
CA LEU A 680 -1.46 -4.75 0.80
C LEU A 680 -2.50 -5.54 0.00
N SER A 681 -2.05 -6.54 -0.78
CA SER A 681 -2.92 -7.42 -1.54
C SER A 681 -3.92 -8.15 -0.63
N THR A 682 -3.46 -8.68 0.51
CA THR A 682 -4.36 -9.38 1.45
C THR A 682 -5.37 -8.45 2.11
N LEU A 683 -4.95 -7.25 2.54
CA LEU A 683 -5.83 -6.28 3.19
C LEU A 683 -6.92 -5.75 2.23
N LEU A 684 -6.55 -5.46 0.98
CA LEU A 684 -7.50 -5.01 -0.04
C LEU A 684 -8.51 -6.10 -0.43
N GLN A 685 -8.07 -7.36 -0.49
CA GLN A 685 -8.94 -8.51 -0.70
C GLN A 685 -9.89 -8.72 0.49
N TRP A 686 -9.38 -8.62 1.73
CA TRP A 686 -10.19 -8.69 2.94
C TRP A 686 -11.23 -7.56 3.02
N ALA A 687 -10.86 -6.34 2.64
CA ALA A 687 -11.78 -5.20 2.54
C ALA A 687 -12.84 -5.36 1.42
N GLY A 688 -12.71 -6.39 0.56
CA GLY A 688 -13.64 -6.65 -0.53
C GLY A 688 -13.50 -5.67 -1.70
N ILE A 689 -12.32 -5.08 -1.90
CA ILE A 689 -12.08 -4.13 -2.98
C ILE A 689 -11.64 -4.91 -4.24
N PRO A 690 -12.36 -4.79 -5.37
CA PRO A 690 -11.94 -5.34 -6.67
C PRO A 690 -10.55 -4.84 -7.07
N ARG A 691 -9.76 -5.75 -7.64
CA ARG A 691 -8.37 -5.50 -8.04
C ARG A 691 -8.20 -4.30 -8.99
N SER A 692 -9.13 -4.15 -9.94
CA SER A 692 -9.19 -3.00 -10.86
C SER A 692 -9.27 -1.63 -10.17
N ARG A 693 -9.66 -1.58 -8.89
CA ARG A 693 -9.76 -0.35 -8.08
C ARG A 693 -8.60 -0.14 -7.12
N TRP A 694 -7.59 -1.01 -7.12
CA TRP A 694 -6.45 -0.89 -6.22
C TRP A 694 -5.54 0.28 -6.61
N ALA A 695 -5.10 0.32 -7.87
CA ALA A 695 -4.22 1.38 -8.41
C ALA A 695 -2.96 1.65 -7.55
N MET A 696 -2.33 0.59 -7.01
CA MET A 696 -1.15 0.66 -6.13
C MET A 696 0.13 0.08 -6.77
N GLY A 697 0.16 -0.06 -8.10
CA GLY A 697 1.30 -0.59 -8.84
C GLY A 697 1.20 -2.07 -9.15
N ASP A 698 2.04 -2.52 -10.09
CA ASP A 698 1.97 -3.86 -10.69
C ASP A 698 2.45 -4.94 -9.73
N ARG A 699 3.36 -4.59 -8.82
CA ARG A 699 3.83 -5.50 -7.77
C ARG A 699 2.72 -5.83 -6.79
N VAL A 700 1.93 -4.86 -6.33
CA VAL A 700 0.75 -5.12 -5.48
C VAL A 700 -0.29 -5.95 -6.24
N GLN A 701 -0.53 -5.65 -7.51
CA GLN A 701 -1.49 -6.38 -8.36
C GLN A 701 -1.14 -7.87 -8.52
N GLN A 702 0.16 -8.20 -8.52
CA GLN A 702 0.68 -9.56 -8.67
C GLN A 702 1.04 -10.22 -7.33
N ALA A 703 1.05 -9.47 -6.23
CA ALA A 703 1.48 -9.98 -4.94
C ALA A 703 0.57 -11.13 -4.44
N PRO A 704 1.16 -12.24 -3.98
CA PRO A 704 0.41 -13.33 -3.37
C PRO A 704 -0.25 -12.85 -2.06
N SER A 705 -1.38 -13.43 -1.71
CA SER A 705 -2.06 -13.20 -0.42
C SER A 705 -1.90 -14.40 0.51
N PHE A 706 -2.06 -14.17 1.82
CA PHE A 706 -1.73 -15.16 2.86
C PHE A 706 -2.92 -15.71 3.64
N GLU A 707 -4.15 -15.49 3.18
CA GLU A 707 -5.37 -16.00 3.81
C GLU A 707 -5.38 -17.54 3.93
N ALA A 708 -4.64 -18.22 3.06
CA ALA A 708 -4.46 -19.67 3.06
C ALA A 708 -3.87 -20.22 4.37
N ALA A 709 -3.29 -19.39 5.24
CA ALA A 709 -2.82 -19.77 6.57
C ALA A 709 -3.97 -20.03 7.56
N LEU A 710 -5.17 -19.47 7.35
CA LEU A 710 -6.35 -19.63 8.21
C LEU A 710 -7.04 -20.99 7.92
N ARG A 711 -6.40 -22.08 8.31
CA ARG A 711 -6.75 -23.46 7.89
C ARG A 711 -7.80 -24.15 8.73
N ARG A 712 -8.12 -23.63 9.91
CA ARG A 712 -9.05 -24.30 10.81
C ARG A 712 -10.50 -23.94 10.51
N SER A 713 -11.40 -24.91 10.64
CA SER A 713 -12.86 -24.67 10.59
C SER A 713 -13.44 -24.25 11.94
N THR A 714 -12.68 -24.38 13.02
CA THR A 714 -13.05 -23.96 14.38
C THR A 714 -11.87 -23.24 15.05
N PRO A 715 -12.12 -22.16 15.80
CA PRO A 715 -11.07 -21.44 16.50
C PRO A 715 -10.46 -22.34 17.59
N ARG A 716 -9.18 -22.15 17.86
CA ARG A 716 -8.45 -22.83 18.94
C ARG A 716 -8.79 -22.24 20.30
N ASP A 717 -8.98 -23.12 21.27
CA ASP A 717 -9.11 -22.83 22.69
C ASP A 717 -7.79 -23.02 23.47
N ASP A 718 -6.78 -23.63 22.83
CA ASP A 718 -5.47 -23.95 23.42
C ASP A 718 -4.37 -22.91 23.15
N ALA A 719 -4.71 -21.76 22.55
CA ALA A 719 -3.77 -20.66 22.34
C ALA A 719 -3.29 -20.08 23.70
N PRO A 720 -1.98 -19.89 23.90
CA PRO A 720 -1.41 -19.58 25.21
C PRO A 720 -1.96 -18.27 25.79
N GLU A 721 -2.34 -18.27 27.07
CA GLU A 721 -2.85 -17.05 27.72
C GLU A 721 -1.72 -16.06 28.04
N THR A 722 -0.53 -16.57 28.30
CA THR A 722 0.67 -15.79 28.64
C THR A 722 1.88 -16.33 27.90
N LEU A 723 2.84 -15.45 27.60
CA LEU A 723 4.14 -15.82 27.04
C LEU A 723 5.22 -15.63 28.09
N VAL A 724 6.23 -16.50 28.06
CA VAL A 724 7.42 -16.32 28.90
C VAL A 724 8.20 -15.13 28.34
N THR A 725 8.32 -14.07 29.13
CA THR A 725 9.13 -12.90 28.76
C THR A 725 10.57 -13.06 29.26
N PRO A 726 11.58 -12.61 28.51
CA PRO A 726 12.94 -12.53 29.05
C PRO A 726 13.01 -11.59 30.25
N TYR A 727 13.98 -11.82 31.15
CA TYR A 727 14.17 -10.98 32.33
C TYR A 727 14.60 -9.57 31.92
N ASP A 728 13.84 -8.57 32.36
CA ASP A 728 14.12 -7.16 32.08
C ASP A 728 14.94 -6.56 33.19
N LYS A 729 16.24 -6.48 32.97
CA LYS A 729 17.10 -5.77 33.90
C LYS A 729 16.97 -4.26 33.78
N THR A 730 16.49 -3.72 32.65
CA THR A 730 16.43 -2.27 32.35
C THR A 730 15.21 -1.56 32.92
N PHE A 731 14.14 -2.31 33.20
CA PHE A 731 12.89 -1.81 33.75
C PHE A 731 12.82 -2.21 35.24
N PRO A 732 12.81 -1.26 36.19
CA PRO A 732 13.00 -1.60 37.60
C PRO A 732 11.75 -2.26 38.20
N PRO A 733 11.90 -3.18 39.19
CA PRO A 733 10.95 -3.24 40.29
C PRO A 733 11.08 -1.92 41.08
N GLU A 734 9.96 -1.23 41.30
CA GLU A 734 9.80 0.03 42.05
C GLU A 734 11.11 0.61 42.67
N GLY A 735 11.73 1.60 42.02
CA GLY A 735 12.68 2.50 42.68
C GLY A 735 14.16 2.51 42.26
N GLY A 736 14.55 1.91 41.12
CA GLY A 736 15.95 1.90 40.67
C GLY A 736 16.20 2.70 39.38
N VAL A 737 16.89 3.84 39.47
CA VAL A 737 17.38 4.63 38.33
C VAL A 737 18.42 3.83 37.54
N LYS A 738 18.32 3.81 36.21
CA LYS A 738 19.37 3.29 35.32
C LYS A 738 20.09 4.39 34.53
N GLY A 739 21.32 4.05 34.14
CA GLY A 739 22.25 4.93 33.44
C GLY A 739 21.82 5.33 32.02
N PRO A 740 22.52 6.30 31.43
CA PRO A 740 22.11 6.95 30.19
C PRO A 740 22.05 6.02 28.97
N LEU A 741 21.01 6.15 28.15
CA LEU A 741 20.93 5.50 26.83
C LEU A 741 21.82 6.24 25.82
N PRO A 742 22.78 5.55 25.17
CA PRO A 742 23.65 6.21 24.20
C PRO A 742 22.86 6.67 22.97
N ILE A 743 23.31 7.76 22.36
CA ILE A 743 22.81 8.23 21.06
C ILE A 743 23.32 7.27 19.99
N HIS A 744 22.40 6.63 19.26
CA HIS A 744 22.69 5.76 18.11
C HIS A 744 22.13 6.35 16.81
N ASP A 745 22.38 5.71 15.67
CA ASP A 745 22.12 6.28 14.34
C ASP A 745 20.65 6.61 14.08
N LEU A 746 19.71 5.90 14.70
CA LEU A 746 18.29 6.25 14.62
C LEU A 746 17.98 7.61 15.27
N HIS A 747 18.70 8.00 16.32
CA HIS A 747 18.59 9.35 16.88
C HIS A 747 19.10 10.40 15.88
N ARG A 748 20.16 10.09 15.12
CA ARG A 748 20.69 10.96 14.07
C ARG A 748 19.70 11.10 12.91
N LEU A 749 18.99 10.03 12.56
CA LEU A 749 17.96 10.04 11.53
C LEU A 749 16.72 10.84 11.98
N MET A 750 16.31 10.67 13.23
CA MET A 750 15.00 11.13 13.71
C MET A 750 15.02 12.49 14.38
N ALA A 751 16.12 12.93 14.99
CA ALA A 751 16.19 14.25 15.62
C ALA A 751 15.97 15.42 14.64
N PRO A 752 16.58 15.46 13.43
CA PRO A 752 16.29 16.50 12.44
C PRO A 752 14.82 16.49 12.01
N ARG A 753 14.25 15.29 11.79
CA ARG A 753 12.85 15.09 11.38
C ARG A 753 11.87 15.62 12.42
N ALA A 754 12.11 15.27 13.68
CA ALA A 754 11.28 15.69 14.80
C ALA A 754 11.40 17.18 15.09
N LEU A 755 12.61 17.76 15.06
CA LEU A 755 12.81 19.21 15.16
C LEU A 755 12.06 19.96 14.05
N GLN A 756 12.16 19.47 12.81
CA GLN A 756 11.43 20.03 11.67
C GLN A 756 9.92 20.01 11.89
N HIS A 757 9.38 18.88 12.38
CA HIS A 757 7.97 18.75 12.68
C HIS A 757 7.51 19.71 13.79
N LEU A 758 8.25 19.76 14.90
CA LEU A 758 7.89 20.56 16.08
C LEU A 758 8.07 22.07 15.89
N LEU A 759 8.97 22.48 14.99
CA LEU A 759 9.29 23.88 14.70
C LEU A 759 8.86 24.30 13.29
N ALA A 760 7.94 23.55 12.68
CA ALA A 760 7.39 23.86 11.36
C ALA A 760 6.93 25.32 11.27
N GLU A 761 7.15 25.95 10.10
CA GLU A 761 6.88 27.37 9.82
C GLU A 761 7.77 28.40 10.55
N ARG A 762 8.56 27.99 11.54
CA ARG A 762 9.46 28.88 12.31
C ARG A 762 10.93 28.72 11.96
N MET A 763 11.29 27.56 11.41
CA MET A 763 12.66 27.19 11.14
C MET A 763 12.80 26.60 9.73
N ALA A 764 13.85 27.00 9.01
CA ALA A 764 14.14 26.44 7.70
C ALA A 764 14.74 25.02 7.84
N PRO A 765 14.51 24.09 6.88
CA PRO A 765 15.00 22.72 7.00
C PRO A 765 16.51 22.57 7.19
N ALA A 766 17.30 23.43 6.53
CA ALA A 766 18.75 23.43 6.69
C ALA A 766 19.19 23.87 8.09
N GLU A 767 18.43 24.79 8.70
CA GLU A 767 18.68 25.29 10.06
C GLU A 767 18.30 24.23 11.11
N ALA A 768 17.14 23.58 10.95
CA ALA A 768 16.73 22.47 11.82
C ALA A 768 17.72 21.31 11.78
N ALA A 769 18.24 20.97 10.59
CA ALA A 769 19.26 19.93 10.43
C ALA A 769 20.58 20.32 11.12
N ALA A 770 21.05 21.55 10.95
CA ALA A 770 22.27 22.04 11.60
C ALA A 770 22.12 22.04 13.13
N ILE A 771 20.99 22.53 13.66
CA ILE A 771 20.72 22.51 15.10
C ILE A 771 20.64 21.08 15.62
N ALA A 772 19.98 20.17 14.89
CA ALA A 772 19.93 18.77 15.27
C ALA A 772 21.33 18.16 15.37
N GLU A 773 22.20 18.45 14.39
CA GLU A 773 23.58 17.98 14.37
C GLU A 773 24.40 18.53 15.55
N ASP A 774 24.28 19.83 15.86
CA ASP A 774 24.92 20.44 17.02
C ASP A 774 24.48 19.74 18.32
N LEU A 775 23.17 19.55 18.50
CA LEU A 775 22.65 18.86 19.69
C LEU A 775 23.10 17.40 19.78
N LEU A 776 23.12 16.68 18.67
CA LEU A 776 23.59 15.29 18.59
C LEU A 776 25.08 15.16 18.96
N ASN A 777 25.88 16.20 18.70
CA ASN A 777 27.31 16.24 19.03
C ASN A 777 27.57 16.71 20.47
N GLU A 778 26.72 17.57 21.04
CA GLU A 778 26.86 18.11 22.40
C GLU A 778 26.28 17.20 23.49
N CYS A 779 25.19 16.48 23.18
CA CYS A 779 24.48 15.67 24.17
C CYS A 779 25.21 14.35 24.44
N GLN A 780 25.33 13.99 25.72
CA GLN A 780 26.03 12.77 26.13
C GLN A 780 25.18 11.51 25.99
N ASP A 781 23.85 11.68 25.93
CA ASP A 781 22.87 10.59 25.92
C ASP A 781 21.51 11.02 25.34
N ALA A 782 20.65 10.04 25.10
CA ALA A 782 19.32 10.23 24.51
C ALA A 782 18.39 11.11 25.36
N GLN A 783 18.51 11.06 26.70
CA GLN A 783 17.70 11.89 27.60
C GLN A 783 18.14 13.35 27.52
N ALA A 784 19.45 13.62 27.55
CA ALA A 784 20.01 14.95 27.39
C ALA A 784 19.62 15.57 26.05
N LEU A 785 19.65 14.78 24.96
CA LEU A 785 19.21 15.19 23.64
C LEU A 785 17.72 15.53 23.62
N SER A 786 16.89 14.66 24.21
CA SER A 786 15.45 14.89 24.38
C SER A 786 15.17 16.22 25.08
N ASP A 787 15.79 16.42 26.24
CA ASP A 787 15.60 17.62 27.05
C ASP A 787 16.06 18.88 26.32
N ALA A 788 17.16 18.80 25.56
CA ALA A 788 17.69 19.93 24.80
C ALA A 788 16.72 20.36 23.68
N ILE A 789 16.18 19.41 22.93
CA ILE A 789 15.20 19.69 21.88
C ILE A 789 13.90 20.21 22.47
N GLN A 790 13.39 19.61 23.55
CA GLN A 790 12.19 20.11 24.23
C GLN A 790 12.37 21.54 24.76
N ARG A 791 13.56 21.87 25.28
CA ARG A 791 13.90 23.24 25.69
C ARG A 791 13.86 24.21 24.51
N LEU A 792 14.40 23.82 23.35
CA LEU A 792 14.35 24.65 22.13
C LEU A 792 12.90 24.90 21.70
N VAL A 793 12.10 23.84 21.61
CA VAL A 793 10.68 23.92 21.22
C VAL A 793 9.89 24.83 22.17
N LYS A 794 10.11 24.70 23.48
CA LYS A 794 9.46 25.53 24.49
C LYS A 794 9.92 26.99 24.46
N ALA A 795 11.17 27.25 24.11
CA ALA A 795 11.72 28.60 24.03
C ALA A 795 11.12 29.42 22.86
N GLY A 796 10.44 28.77 21.91
CA GLY A 796 9.88 29.41 20.72
C GLY A 796 10.93 30.11 19.86
N ARG A 797 12.18 29.63 19.94
CA ARG A 797 13.31 30.13 19.16
C ARG A 797 13.47 29.33 17.89
#